data_AF-A0A2T0V842-F1
#
_entry.id   AF-A0A2T0V842-F1
#
_cell.length_a   1.000
_cell.length_b   1.000
_cell.length_c   1.000
_cell.angle_alpha   90.00
_cell.angle_beta   90.00
_cell.angle_gamma   90.00
#
_symmetry.space_group_name_H-M   'P 1'
#
loop_
_entity.id
_entity.type
_entity.pdbx_description
1 polymer ?
#
loop_
_entity_poly.entity_id
_entity_poly.type
_entity_poly.pdbx_seq_one_letter_code
_entity_poly.pdbx_strand_id
1 'polypeptide(L)'
;MNIYQQMLKSSFVSKEPSKFPSAWFGHIPFGAWLVETVKPDCLVELGTHYGHSYFSFCESVDRNRLPTRCYAVDTWEGDEHAGLYTEHVFDVVRQHHDENYTGFSKLLRMTFDEAVDNFADGDIDFLHIDGLHSYEAVKHDFETWLPKLSDRAVVLFHDTNVRERDFGVWKLWSELKDHYPHIIFEHSFGLGVLFVGKEQPEAVLELVKEWSQPEGHAFIRKYFAKLGEVIEQQWVITQLHEAVANANQEIAKRDDLVNELNTNIRERDRVIQEQVNAVRERDRVIQEHVSAVQERDSVIEATQKALAERDSEFELLSTDIDDRNTSLLERTQHLVDKERQLAEVLSSKSWKLTKPLRDGNVFIKQCLRAARLVKPAIQRGGGVKSTARKAVAIYRREGFAGVKRGFRLVEATSAVTMPHVTDPVYLGAMSHPSPEYLAPRVLIVAEFSIPQCKKYRVTQKQKMFEHLGVECTAIDWNEAEKAIKALQTHSMVIFYRVPGFPNAISIIEEAKRLNIPTYWEVDDLIFNRDVLLNSKTLAGLGQDDFQGLLTGAELYLKAMLSCDYGIASTTGLAEAMRESGMKSVQVIENALDEQTLVVAEKVNEKRKTAVKDDTLRIVYGSGTNTHNVDFQEAVPALLDILATHDNVHFRLIGLLDLPTEFDQFESRIERIPVCSYEEYLESLAECDISIAPLEHYVFNDSKSNIKFLEAAAVRVPSVCSPRAAFTSAITHGVDGFLCETDDEWKDAFSQLVNSAELREEMAANAHAFVLQAYSPENIATQQLKPLLHDFSQLVINEAEPKKLRVLGVNCYYKPRAFGGATVVAAEMNTRLNQRDDFDMHMFTAVPTNVAEAYQVRRYEADGINVYGMGLPDGLDDRAQFDNPNVVQALSDVLDVVKPDIVHLHSIQGIGLPIVDLCKEKGIKYVITLHDAWWLCGRQFMIDRHGKFCGQYVIDRGVCAVCVNNASLNNERLDKMDDALRGASALLAPSRFFADFFIANGYSDKKVLVNKNGVRRPSPMPKLQHDGPVRFGYVGGNTEIKGVHLVRKVFTELNGEDAELVIVDNAMNLGFSTYDSGTFKNIEKVEIVPAYTQETIDSFFASIDVLLFPTQWKESFGLTVREALARNVWVIATDAGGVVEDIIPGENGIVIPFTDEGVELKKAVLESIRVFKNYQPGDEIILEKGQLTYFEDQAAELADMLVNVDSGLYSSEGSIIQTSEYRHANPS
;
A
#
# COMPACT_ATOMS: atom_id res chain seq x y z
N MET A 1 -55.18 -12.84 -46.27
CA MET A 1 -54.66 -12.86 -44.88
C MET A 1 -54.16 -11.45 -44.65
N ASN A 2 -54.58 -10.73 -43.60
CA ASN A 2 -54.16 -9.32 -43.43
C ASN A 2 -52.62 -9.28 -43.28
N ILE A 3 -51.93 -8.30 -43.87
CA ILE A 3 -50.47 -8.13 -43.85
C ILE A 3 -49.85 -8.30 -42.45
N TYR A 4 -50.53 -7.84 -41.40
CA TYR A 4 -50.10 -8.05 -40.00
C TYR A 4 -50.03 -9.54 -39.60
N GLN A 5 -50.98 -10.37 -40.06
CA GLN A 5 -50.95 -11.82 -39.82
C GLN A 5 -49.84 -12.51 -40.61
N GLN A 6 -49.44 -11.96 -41.76
CA GLN A 6 -48.32 -12.48 -42.56
C GLN A 6 -46.98 -12.14 -41.89
N MET A 7 -46.80 -10.91 -41.39
CA MET A 7 -45.65 -10.51 -40.60
C MET A 7 -45.51 -11.34 -39.31
N LEU A 8 -46.60 -11.52 -38.56
CA LEU A 8 -46.60 -12.29 -37.30
C LEU A 8 -46.25 -13.77 -37.47
N LYS A 9 -46.47 -14.36 -38.66
CA LYS A 9 -46.06 -15.74 -38.95
C LYS A 9 -44.58 -15.85 -39.32
N SER A 10 -43.96 -14.75 -39.73
CA SER A 10 -42.56 -14.69 -40.11
C SER A 10 -41.68 -14.43 -38.89
N SER A 11 -41.48 -15.46 -38.06
CA SER A 11 -40.48 -15.42 -36.99
C SER A 11 -39.11 -15.85 -37.55
N PHE A 12 -38.44 -14.93 -38.24
CA PHE A 12 -37.08 -15.20 -38.72
C PHE A 12 -36.07 -15.00 -37.58
N VAL A 13 -35.57 -16.11 -37.03
CA VAL A 13 -34.40 -16.16 -36.16
C VAL A 13 -33.30 -16.89 -36.92
N SER A 14 -32.13 -16.27 -37.04
CA SER A 14 -30.95 -16.86 -37.72
C SER A 14 -30.60 -18.23 -37.10
N LYS A 15 -30.21 -19.19 -37.94
CA LYS A 15 -29.75 -20.53 -37.48
C LYS A 15 -28.47 -20.44 -36.64
N GLU A 16 -27.58 -19.50 -36.95
CA GLU A 16 -26.32 -19.28 -36.22
C GLU A 16 -26.16 -17.78 -35.90
N PRO A 17 -25.89 -17.40 -34.64
CA PRO A 17 -25.50 -16.04 -34.31
C PRO A 17 -24.12 -15.76 -34.93
N SER A 18 -23.95 -14.62 -35.60
CA SER A 18 -22.66 -14.21 -36.15
C SER A 18 -21.58 -14.14 -35.05
N LYS A 19 -20.31 -14.36 -35.38
CA LYS A 19 -19.20 -14.17 -34.43
C LYS A 19 -18.74 -12.72 -34.31
N PHE A 20 -19.14 -11.87 -35.25
CA PHE A 20 -18.70 -10.48 -35.35
C PHE A 20 -19.89 -9.54 -35.17
N PRO A 21 -19.70 -8.37 -34.50
CA PRO A 21 -20.75 -7.38 -34.39
C PRO A 21 -21.12 -6.83 -35.77
N SER A 22 -22.37 -6.45 -35.96
CA SER A 22 -22.83 -5.80 -37.19
C SER A 22 -23.95 -4.82 -36.93
N ALA A 23 -23.86 -3.67 -37.60
CA ALA A 23 -24.93 -2.69 -37.70
C ALA A 23 -26.23 -3.30 -38.25
N TRP A 24 -26.14 -4.37 -39.04
CA TRP A 24 -27.27 -4.97 -39.73
C TRP A 24 -28.17 -5.86 -38.85
N PHE A 25 -27.78 -6.17 -37.61
CA PHE A 25 -28.57 -7.05 -36.73
C PHE A 25 -30.02 -6.60 -36.57
N GLY A 26 -30.25 -5.28 -36.47
CA GLY A 26 -31.60 -4.74 -36.32
C GLY A 26 -32.49 -4.87 -37.55
N HIS A 27 -31.91 -5.14 -38.73
CA HIS A 27 -32.61 -5.21 -40.01
C HIS A 27 -32.83 -6.65 -40.51
N ILE A 28 -32.11 -7.63 -39.96
CA ILE A 28 -32.20 -9.06 -40.35
C ILE A 28 -33.65 -9.58 -40.44
N PRO A 29 -34.53 -9.37 -39.45
CA PRO A 29 -35.89 -9.90 -39.52
C PRO A 29 -36.72 -9.30 -40.66
N PHE A 30 -36.51 -8.01 -40.95
CA PHE A 30 -37.21 -7.33 -42.05
C PHE A 30 -36.66 -7.78 -43.41
N GLY A 31 -35.33 -7.82 -43.55
CA GLY A 31 -34.68 -8.30 -44.77
C GLY A 31 -35.09 -9.72 -45.15
N ALA A 32 -35.12 -10.63 -44.18
CA ALA A 32 -35.56 -12.01 -44.39
C ALA A 32 -37.04 -12.11 -44.79
N TRP A 33 -37.91 -11.35 -44.13
CA TRP A 33 -39.34 -11.27 -44.47
C TRP A 33 -39.55 -10.71 -45.88
N LEU A 34 -38.75 -9.70 -46.27
CA LEU A 34 -38.84 -9.08 -47.58
C LEU A 34 -38.44 -10.08 -48.68
N VAL A 35 -37.39 -10.86 -48.50
CA VAL A 35 -37.00 -11.93 -49.44
C VAL A 35 -38.08 -13.00 -49.56
N GLU A 36 -38.68 -13.44 -48.45
CA GLU A 36 -39.80 -14.40 -48.45
C GLU A 36 -41.02 -13.87 -49.22
N THR A 37 -41.26 -12.55 -49.12
CA THR A 37 -42.42 -11.89 -49.69
C THR A 37 -42.23 -11.56 -51.17
N VAL A 38 -41.06 -11.03 -51.54
CA VAL A 38 -40.69 -10.65 -52.91
C VAL A 38 -40.46 -11.89 -53.77
N LYS A 39 -39.85 -12.94 -53.21
CA LYS A 39 -39.46 -14.17 -53.91
C LYS A 39 -38.67 -13.87 -55.18
N PRO A 40 -37.51 -13.18 -55.06
CA PRO A 40 -36.74 -12.76 -56.22
C PRO A 40 -36.20 -13.98 -56.99
N ASP A 41 -36.19 -13.91 -58.32
CA ASP A 41 -35.48 -14.90 -59.15
C ASP A 41 -33.97 -14.63 -59.14
N CYS A 42 -33.57 -13.36 -59.00
CA CYS A 42 -32.18 -12.94 -58.83
C CYS A 42 -32.02 -11.90 -57.72
N LEU A 43 -31.13 -12.19 -56.77
CA LEU A 43 -30.74 -11.33 -55.66
C LEU A 43 -29.25 -10.99 -55.75
N VAL A 44 -28.93 -9.70 -55.66
CA VAL A 44 -27.55 -9.21 -55.69
C VAL A 44 -27.30 -8.29 -54.49
N GLU A 45 -26.15 -8.47 -53.83
CA GLU A 45 -25.63 -7.55 -52.84
C GLU A 45 -24.29 -6.96 -53.29
N LEU A 46 -24.15 -5.64 -53.12
CA LEU A 46 -22.93 -4.89 -53.34
C LEU A 46 -22.38 -4.44 -51.98
N GLY A 47 -21.16 -4.87 -51.64
CA GLY A 47 -20.52 -4.57 -50.35
C GLY A 47 -20.95 -5.56 -49.27
N THR A 48 -20.36 -6.76 -49.28
CA THR A 48 -20.79 -7.87 -48.44
C THR A 48 -20.05 -7.95 -47.11
N HIS A 49 -18.80 -7.48 -47.03
CA HIS A 49 -17.99 -7.52 -45.81
C HIS A 49 -18.02 -8.92 -45.13
N TYR A 50 -18.43 -9.06 -43.86
CA TYR A 50 -18.59 -10.35 -43.17
C TYR A 50 -19.90 -11.12 -43.53
N GLY A 51 -20.77 -10.55 -44.37
CA GLY A 51 -21.93 -11.20 -44.96
C GLY A 51 -23.19 -11.24 -44.09
N HIS A 52 -23.31 -10.40 -43.06
CA HIS A 52 -24.46 -10.42 -42.14
C HIS A 52 -25.81 -10.21 -42.85
N SER A 53 -25.88 -9.25 -43.77
CA SER A 53 -27.04 -9.02 -44.64
C SER A 53 -27.20 -10.16 -45.64
N TYR A 54 -26.16 -10.45 -46.42
CA TYR A 54 -26.18 -11.46 -47.46
C TYR A 54 -26.63 -12.84 -46.99
N PHE A 55 -26.06 -13.33 -45.88
CA PHE A 55 -26.38 -14.64 -45.34
C PHE A 55 -27.76 -14.68 -44.71
N SER A 56 -28.27 -13.56 -44.18
CA SER A 56 -29.67 -13.49 -43.77
C SER A 56 -30.63 -13.64 -44.94
N PHE A 57 -30.29 -13.06 -46.11
CA PHE A 57 -31.06 -13.24 -47.34
C PHE A 57 -30.97 -14.68 -47.85
N CYS A 58 -29.76 -15.25 -47.90
CA CYS A 58 -29.55 -16.64 -48.34
C CYS A 58 -30.25 -17.64 -47.43
N GLU A 59 -30.25 -17.43 -46.11
CA GLU A 59 -31.00 -18.27 -45.18
C GLU A 59 -32.51 -18.16 -45.43
N SER A 60 -33.03 -16.97 -45.73
CA SER A 60 -34.45 -16.83 -46.10
C SER A 60 -34.77 -17.58 -47.40
N VAL A 61 -33.89 -17.53 -48.41
CA VAL A 61 -34.00 -18.31 -49.65
C VAL A 61 -34.02 -19.81 -49.37
N ASP A 62 -33.06 -20.33 -48.59
CA ASP A 62 -32.96 -21.75 -48.22
C ASP A 62 -34.18 -22.21 -47.42
N ARG A 63 -34.55 -21.46 -46.37
CA ARG A 63 -35.68 -21.77 -45.48
C ARG A 63 -36.99 -21.84 -46.24
N ASN A 64 -37.20 -20.94 -47.19
CA ASN A 64 -38.42 -20.86 -48.00
C ASN A 64 -38.35 -21.69 -49.30
N ARG A 65 -37.20 -22.33 -49.58
CA ARG A 65 -36.93 -23.14 -50.78
C ARG A 65 -37.22 -22.37 -52.08
N LEU A 66 -36.79 -21.12 -52.13
CA LEU A 66 -36.99 -20.26 -53.29
C LEU A 66 -36.00 -20.66 -54.40
N PRO A 67 -36.40 -20.63 -55.69
CA PRO A 67 -35.50 -20.89 -56.82
C PRO A 67 -34.60 -19.69 -57.15
N THR A 68 -34.21 -18.91 -56.13
CA THR A 68 -33.47 -17.65 -56.26
C THR A 68 -32.00 -17.91 -56.55
N ARG A 69 -31.41 -17.14 -57.48
CA ARG A 69 -29.96 -17.04 -57.65
C ARG A 69 -29.42 -15.89 -56.81
N CYS A 70 -28.45 -16.14 -55.95
CA CYS A 70 -27.85 -15.10 -55.10
C CYS A 70 -26.41 -14.78 -55.51
N TYR A 71 -26.05 -13.50 -55.47
CA TYR A 71 -24.69 -13.03 -55.78
C TYR A 71 -24.24 -12.00 -54.75
N ALA A 72 -23.12 -12.25 -54.10
CA ALA A 72 -22.41 -11.28 -53.26
C ALA A 72 -21.24 -10.71 -54.06
N VAL A 73 -21.21 -9.39 -54.24
CA VAL A 73 -20.15 -8.69 -54.96
C VAL A 73 -19.38 -7.81 -54.00
N ASP A 74 -18.09 -8.07 -53.87
CA ASP A 74 -17.18 -7.29 -53.05
C ASP A 74 -15.73 -7.56 -53.49
N THR A 75 -14.81 -6.64 -53.25
CA THR A 75 -13.37 -6.90 -53.39
C THR A 75 -12.83 -7.66 -52.16
N TRP A 76 -13.47 -7.48 -51.00
CA TRP A 76 -12.98 -7.83 -49.67
C TRP A 76 -11.61 -7.20 -49.35
N GLU A 77 -11.28 -6.07 -49.98
CA GLU A 77 -10.09 -5.27 -49.66
C GLU A 77 -10.39 -4.14 -48.67
N GLY A 78 -11.67 -3.78 -48.51
CA GLY A 78 -12.12 -2.68 -47.66
C GLY A 78 -12.00 -1.32 -48.34
N ASP A 79 -12.50 -0.29 -47.68
CA ASP A 79 -12.52 1.08 -48.21
C ASP A 79 -12.28 2.14 -47.12
N GLU A 80 -12.38 3.43 -47.47
CA GLU A 80 -12.12 4.54 -46.55
C GLU A 80 -13.11 4.61 -45.37
N HIS A 81 -14.34 4.13 -45.54
CA HIS A 81 -15.38 4.15 -44.50
C HIS A 81 -15.44 2.85 -43.70
N ALA A 82 -15.13 1.71 -44.32
CA ALA A 82 -15.14 0.40 -43.68
C ALA A 82 -13.76 -0.06 -43.13
N GLY A 83 -12.68 0.63 -43.53
CA GLY A 83 -11.30 0.28 -43.20
C GLY A 83 -10.74 -0.82 -44.11
N LEU A 84 -9.41 -0.87 -44.26
CA LEU A 84 -8.75 -1.92 -45.08
C LEU A 84 -8.86 -3.29 -44.40
N TYR A 85 -9.36 -4.27 -45.13
CA TYR A 85 -9.53 -5.64 -44.64
C TYR A 85 -8.26 -6.45 -44.82
N THR A 86 -8.15 -7.55 -44.06
CA THR A 86 -7.15 -8.61 -44.32
C THR A 86 -7.85 -9.78 -45.01
N GLU A 87 -7.09 -10.64 -45.70
CA GLU A 87 -7.61 -11.87 -46.35
C GLU A 87 -8.48 -12.74 -45.42
N HIS A 88 -8.30 -12.60 -44.10
CA HIS A 88 -9.11 -13.28 -43.11
C HIS A 88 -10.62 -13.06 -43.27
N VAL A 89 -11.05 -11.85 -43.65
CA VAL A 89 -12.48 -11.53 -43.83
C VAL A 89 -13.07 -12.38 -44.95
N PHE A 90 -12.40 -12.42 -46.11
CA PHE A 90 -12.83 -13.25 -47.23
C PHE A 90 -12.79 -14.75 -46.90
N ASP A 91 -11.77 -15.22 -46.17
CA ASP A 91 -11.68 -16.62 -45.76
C ASP A 91 -12.86 -17.06 -44.88
N VAL A 92 -13.27 -16.21 -43.93
CA VAL A 92 -14.43 -16.46 -43.05
C VAL A 92 -15.72 -16.51 -43.87
N VAL A 93 -15.92 -15.52 -44.75
CA VAL A 93 -17.11 -15.42 -45.61
C VAL A 93 -17.20 -16.60 -46.57
N ARG A 94 -16.09 -16.93 -47.24
CA ARG A 94 -16.00 -18.07 -48.15
C ARG A 94 -16.29 -19.38 -47.42
N GLN A 95 -15.71 -19.57 -46.24
CA GLN A 95 -15.96 -20.79 -45.47
C GLN A 95 -17.45 -20.95 -45.15
N HIS A 96 -18.07 -19.92 -44.57
CA HIS A 96 -19.49 -19.99 -44.22
C HIS A 96 -20.39 -20.15 -45.46
N HIS A 97 -20.09 -19.43 -46.54
CA HIS A 97 -20.78 -19.57 -47.83
C HIS A 97 -20.66 -21.00 -48.38
N ASP A 98 -19.45 -21.55 -48.41
CA ASP A 98 -19.17 -22.84 -49.04
C ASP A 98 -19.79 -24.02 -48.28
N GLU A 99 -19.91 -23.88 -46.96
CA GLU A 99 -20.55 -24.85 -46.09
C GLU A 99 -22.08 -24.85 -46.24
N ASN A 100 -22.69 -23.69 -46.55
CA ASN A 100 -24.15 -23.51 -46.40
C ASN A 100 -24.93 -23.19 -47.68
N TYR A 101 -24.35 -22.49 -48.67
CA TYR A 101 -25.15 -21.81 -49.71
C TYR A 101 -24.68 -22.01 -51.17
N THR A 102 -23.64 -22.83 -51.44
CA THR A 102 -23.08 -23.02 -52.81
C THR A 102 -24.08 -23.48 -53.87
N GLY A 103 -25.19 -24.09 -53.46
CA GLY A 103 -26.19 -24.63 -54.37
C GLY A 103 -26.92 -23.58 -55.20
N PHE A 104 -27.00 -22.34 -54.71
CA PHE A 104 -27.74 -21.26 -55.36
C PHE A 104 -27.07 -19.87 -55.23
N SER A 105 -26.03 -19.75 -54.40
CA SER A 105 -25.29 -18.51 -54.15
C SER A 105 -23.89 -18.55 -54.79
N LYS A 106 -23.38 -17.37 -55.19
CA LYS A 106 -22.00 -17.17 -55.67
C LYS A 106 -21.36 -15.94 -55.04
N LEU A 107 -20.09 -16.06 -54.67
CA LEU A 107 -19.25 -14.92 -54.28
C LEU A 107 -18.47 -14.42 -55.51
N LEU A 108 -18.60 -13.14 -55.84
CA LEU A 108 -17.90 -12.47 -56.93
C LEU A 108 -16.87 -11.51 -56.35
N ARG A 109 -15.60 -11.95 -56.31
CA ARG A 109 -14.48 -11.15 -55.79
C ARG A 109 -13.95 -10.17 -56.84
N MET A 110 -14.62 -9.04 -56.98
CA MET A 110 -14.36 -7.99 -57.99
C MET A 110 -15.07 -6.68 -57.62
N THR A 111 -14.78 -5.61 -58.35
CA THR A 111 -15.49 -4.32 -58.17
C THR A 111 -16.91 -4.38 -58.72
N PHE A 112 -17.78 -3.46 -58.27
CA PHE A 112 -19.17 -3.41 -58.72
C PHE A 112 -19.29 -3.11 -60.22
N ASP A 113 -18.41 -2.25 -60.75
CA ASP A 113 -18.33 -1.92 -62.17
C ASP A 113 -17.94 -3.12 -63.03
N GLU A 114 -17.06 -3.99 -62.54
CA GLU A 114 -16.71 -5.24 -63.26
C GLU A 114 -17.83 -6.27 -63.19
N ALA A 115 -18.58 -6.28 -62.07
CA ALA A 115 -19.62 -7.26 -61.85
C ALA A 115 -20.90 -7.00 -62.67
N VAL A 116 -21.19 -5.75 -63.02
CA VAL A 116 -22.43 -5.34 -63.70
C VAL A 116 -22.66 -6.07 -65.03
N ASP A 117 -21.58 -6.38 -65.75
CA ASP A 117 -21.62 -7.08 -67.05
C ASP A 117 -21.99 -8.58 -66.93
N ASN A 118 -21.99 -9.13 -65.72
CA ASN A 118 -22.44 -10.51 -65.47
C ASN A 118 -23.98 -10.63 -65.44
N PHE A 119 -24.71 -9.51 -65.46
CA PHE A 119 -26.16 -9.46 -65.35
C PHE A 119 -26.79 -8.88 -66.61
N ALA A 120 -27.86 -9.51 -67.10
CA ALA A 120 -28.64 -8.97 -68.21
C ALA A 120 -29.52 -7.80 -67.75
N ASP A 121 -29.85 -6.91 -68.69
CA ASP A 121 -30.80 -5.82 -68.40
C ASP A 121 -32.16 -6.42 -67.98
N GLY A 122 -32.72 -5.92 -66.89
CA GLY A 122 -33.96 -6.44 -66.30
C GLY A 122 -33.86 -7.79 -65.57
N ASP A 123 -32.67 -8.31 -65.24
CA ASP A 123 -32.49 -9.62 -64.59
C ASP A 123 -32.61 -9.57 -63.05
N ILE A 124 -32.36 -8.42 -62.41
CA ILE A 124 -32.22 -8.32 -60.94
C ILE A 124 -33.55 -7.89 -60.31
N ASP A 125 -34.08 -8.74 -59.41
CA ASP A 125 -35.33 -8.48 -58.67
C ASP A 125 -35.09 -7.90 -57.27
N PHE A 126 -33.90 -8.12 -56.71
CA PHE A 126 -33.54 -7.65 -55.37
C PHE A 126 -32.09 -7.17 -55.38
N LEU A 127 -31.88 -5.88 -55.12
CA LEU A 127 -30.56 -5.27 -55.04
C LEU A 127 -30.35 -4.67 -53.65
N HIS A 128 -29.28 -5.05 -52.97
CA HIS A 128 -28.82 -4.41 -51.75
C HIS A 128 -27.51 -3.66 -52.02
N ILE A 129 -27.46 -2.37 -51.66
CA ILE A 129 -26.29 -1.50 -51.84
C ILE A 129 -25.78 -1.09 -50.45
N ASP A 130 -24.63 -1.64 -50.06
CA ASP A 130 -23.92 -1.37 -48.81
C ASP A 130 -22.39 -1.33 -49.04
N GLY A 131 -21.98 -0.63 -50.11
CA GLY A 131 -20.59 -0.38 -50.47
C GLY A 131 -20.05 0.93 -49.89
N LEU A 132 -19.22 1.66 -50.66
CA LEU A 132 -18.63 2.91 -50.18
C LEU A 132 -19.70 3.99 -49.92
N HIS A 133 -19.78 4.46 -48.68
CA HIS A 133 -20.91 5.30 -48.23
C HIS A 133 -20.85 6.79 -48.61
N SER A 134 -19.95 7.22 -49.50
CA SER A 134 -19.94 8.61 -50.02
C SER A 134 -21.12 8.86 -50.96
N TYR A 135 -21.56 10.11 -51.09
CA TYR A 135 -22.74 10.46 -51.92
C TYR A 135 -22.50 10.09 -53.39
N GLU A 136 -21.31 10.38 -53.90
CA GLU A 136 -20.91 10.14 -55.27
C GLU A 136 -20.84 8.64 -55.58
N ALA A 137 -20.29 7.83 -54.68
CA ALA A 137 -20.14 6.39 -54.88
C ALA A 137 -21.50 5.67 -54.88
N VAL A 138 -22.32 5.89 -53.84
CA VAL A 138 -23.63 5.23 -53.73
C VAL A 138 -24.58 5.66 -54.86
N LYS A 139 -24.46 6.90 -55.35
CA LYS A 139 -25.19 7.38 -56.52
C LYS A 139 -24.73 6.70 -57.80
N HIS A 140 -23.42 6.59 -58.00
CA HIS A 140 -22.84 5.88 -59.14
C HIS A 140 -23.28 4.42 -59.17
N ASP A 141 -23.25 3.73 -58.03
CA ASP A 141 -23.68 2.34 -57.91
C ASP A 141 -25.17 2.18 -58.28
N PHE A 142 -26.04 3.05 -57.74
CA PHE A 142 -27.46 3.01 -58.07
C PHE A 142 -27.72 3.26 -59.57
N GLU A 143 -27.12 4.31 -60.15
CA GLU A 143 -27.33 4.66 -61.56
C GLU A 143 -26.78 3.61 -62.52
N THR A 144 -25.63 3.01 -62.19
CA THR A 144 -24.97 1.96 -62.99
C THR A 144 -25.77 0.66 -63.00
N TRP A 145 -26.36 0.29 -61.86
CA TRP A 145 -27.13 -0.94 -61.73
C TRP A 145 -28.61 -0.79 -62.09
N LEU A 146 -29.13 0.44 -62.22
CA LEU A 146 -30.52 0.74 -62.56
C LEU A 146 -31.03 0.01 -63.84
N PRO A 147 -30.27 -0.09 -64.96
CA PRO A 147 -30.73 -0.82 -66.15
C PRO A 147 -30.85 -2.34 -65.94
N LYS A 148 -30.17 -2.89 -64.93
CA LYS A 148 -30.18 -4.32 -64.59
C LYS A 148 -31.40 -4.71 -63.77
N LEU A 149 -32.11 -3.73 -63.20
CA LEU A 149 -33.30 -3.95 -62.38
C LEU A 149 -34.50 -4.37 -63.23
N SER A 150 -35.19 -5.41 -62.80
CA SER A 150 -36.41 -5.91 -63.44
C SER A 150 -37.63 -5.02 -63.17
N ASP A 151 -38.74 -5.29 -63.88
CA ASP A 151 -40.02 -4.63 -63.64
C ASP A 151 -40.62 -4.93 -62.26
N ARG A 152 -40.01 -5.80 -61.44
CA ARG A 152 -40.40 -6.08 -60.04
C ARG A 152 -39.35 -5.73 -59.00
N ALA A 153 -38.29 -5.03 -59.40
CA ALA A 153 -37.13 -4.82 -58.56
C ALA A 153 -37.41 -4.05 -57.26
N VAL A 154 -36.72 -4.48 -56.20
CA VAL A 154 -36.65 -3.81 -54.90
C VAL A 154 -35.19 -3.48 -54.59
N VAL A 155 -34.92 -2.25 -54.14
CA VAL A 155 -33.56 -1.74 -53.87
C VAL A 155 -33.44 -1.32 -52.42
N LEU A 156 -32.40 -1.79 -51.72
CA LEU A 156 -32.13 -1.49 -50.32
C LEU A 156 -30.85 -0.67 -50.19
N PHE A 157 -30.88 0.33 -49.30
CA PHE A 157 -29.74 1.15 -48.91
C PHE A 157 -29.57 1.11 -47.39
N HIS A 158 -28.38 0.75 -46.93
CA HIS A 158 -28.03 0.85 -45.52
C HIS A 158 -27.47 2.24 -45.16
N ASP A 159 -27.27 2.52 -43.87
CA ASP A 159 -26.70 3.76 -43.34
C ASP A 159 -27.44 5.05 -43.74
N THR A 160 -28.74 4.95 -44.03
CA THR A 160 -29.58 6.10 -44.40
C THR A 160 -29.76 7.11 -43.26
N ASN A 161 -29.41 6.76 -42.01
CA ASN A 161 -29.50 7.62 -40.84
C ASN A 161 -28.14 8.11 -40.30
N VAL A 162 -27.02 7.79 -40.94
CA VAL A 162 -25.68 8.30 -40.57
C VAL A 162 -25.48 9.71 -41.14
N ARG A 163 -24.87 10.63 -40.37
CA ARG A 163 -24.66 12.05 -40.76
C ARG A 163 -23.22 12.55 -40.60
N GLU A 164 -22.32 11.70 -40.14
CA GLU A 164 -20.91 11.99 -39.88
C GLU A 164 -19.99 11.41 -40.97
N ARG A 165 -18.69 11.71 -40.91
CA ARG A 165 -17.63 11.06 -41.71
C ARG A 165 -17.89 11.04 -43.24
N ASP A 166 -18.41 12.14 -43.79
CA ASP A 166 -18.75 12.27 -45.23
C ASP A 166 -19.71 11.20 -45.79
N PHE A 167 -20.48 10.53 -44.92
CA PHE A 167 -21.57 9.65 -45.36
C PHE A 167 -22.61 10.43 -46.16
N GLY A 168 -22.86 9.95 -47.37
CA GLY A 168 -23.73 10.58 -48.36
C GLY A 168 -24.99 9.78 -48.69
N VAL A 169 -25.16 8.57 -48.15
CA VAL A 169 -26.31 7.70 -48.45
C VAL A 169 -27.64 8.38 -48.11
N TRP A 170 -27.71 9.11 -46.99
CA TRP A 170 -28.89 9.88 -46.61
C TRP A 170 -29.22 11.04 -47.56
N LYS A 171 -28.23 11.60 -48.25
CA LYS A 171 -28.43 12.67 -49.24
C LYS A 171 -29.08 12.08 -50.48
N LEU A 172 -28.54 10.97 -51.00
CA LEU A 172 -29.12 10.25 -52.13
C LEU A 172 -30.52 9.72 -51.79
N TRP A 173 -30.71 9.14 -50.60
CA TRP A 173 -32.01 8.67 -50.15
C TRP A 173 -33.07 9.78 -50.18
N SER A 174 -32.68 10.99 -49.75
CA SER A 174 -33.57 12.16 -49.73
C SER A 174 -34.00 12.59 -51.13
N GLU A 175 -33.20 12.33 -52.17
CA GLU A 175 -33.54 12.56 -53.57
C GLU A 175 -34.45 11.45 -54.13
N LEU A 176 -34.15 10.18 -53.82
CA LEU A 176 -34.82 9.03 -54.41
C LEU A 176 -36.21 8.75 -53.81
N LYS A 177 -36.41 9.01 -52.51
CA LYS A 177 -37.67 8.69 -51.81
C LYS A 177 -38.91 9.38 -52.41
N ASP A 178 -38.73 10.53 -53.03
CA ASP A 178 -39.83 11.29 -53.66
C ASP A 178 -40.17 10.77 -55.07
N HIS A 179 -39.30 9.96 -55.66
CA HIS A 179 -39.45 9.41 -57.01
C HIS A 179 -40.00 7.97 -57.03
N TYR A 180 -39.86 7.23 -55.92
CA TYR A 180 -40.27 5.83 -55.82
C TYR A 180 -41.08 5.56 -54.53
N PRO A 181 -42.03 4.60 -54.55
CA PRO A 181 -42.63 4.10 -53.32
C PRO A 181 -41.53 3.54 -52.40
N HIS A 182 -41.59 3.86 -51.10
CA HIS A 182 -40.48 3.59 -50.19
C HIS A 182 -40.91 3.26 -48.76
N ILE A 183 -39.99 2.66 -48.01
CA ILE A 183 -40.04 2.42 -46.56
C ILE A 183 -38.70 2.81 -45.96
N ILE A 184 -38.70 3.31 -44.72
CA ILE A 184 -37.47 3.67 -43.99
C ILE A 184 -37.52 3.30 -42.50
N PHE A 185 -36.48 2.59 -42.07
CA PHE A 185 -36.15 2.34 -40.68
C PHE A 185 -35.03 3.28 -40.23
N GLU A 186 -35.11 3.78 -39.00
CA GLU A 186 -34.15 4.74 -38.42
C GLU A 186 -33.20 4.08 -37.40
N HIS A 187 -33.55 2.90 -36.89
CA HIS A 187 -32.70 2.11 -36.00
C HIS A 187 -31.56 1.45 -36.77
N SER A 188 -30.54 0.96 -36.06
CA SER A 188 -29.43 0.23 -36.70
C SER A 188 -28.83 1.01 -37.88
N PHE A 189 -28.49 2.28 -37.63
CA PHE A 189 -27.90 3.22 -38.61
C PHE A 189 -28.77 3.55 -39.84
N GLY A 190 -29.95 2.94 -39.94
CA GLY A 190 -31.00 3.25 -40.90
C GLY A 190 -31.02 2.33 -42.12
N LEU A 191 -32.21 1.92 -42.54
CA LEU A 191 -32.43 1.10 -43.74
C LEU A 191 -33.52 1.73 -44.59
N GLY A 192 -33.17 2.13 -45.80
CA GLY A 192 -34.11 2.61 -46.81
C GLY A 192 -34.41 1.52 -47.85
N VAL A 193 -35.67 1.32 -48.18
CA VAL A 193 -36.13 0.37 -49.21
C VAL A 193 -36.96 1.07 -50.26
N LEU A 194 -36.55 0.99 -51.53
CA LEU A 194 -37.26 1.50 -52.70
C LEU A 194 -37.90 0.36 -53.50
N PHE A 195 -39.15 0.56 -53.92
CA PHE A 195 -39.87 -0.34 -54.81
C PHE A 195 -39.82 0.22 -56.25
N VAL A 196 -38.71 -0.05 -56.95
CA VAL A 196 -38.37 0.57 -58.24
C VAL A 196 -39.20 -0.03 -59.39
N GLY A 197 -39.44 -1.35 -59.35
CA GLY A 197 -40.23 -2.05 -60.35
C GLY A 197 -41.72 -1.68 -60.30
N LYS A 198 -42.37 -1.60 -61.48
CA LYS A 198 -43.80 -1.28 -61.62
C LYS A 198 -44.73 -2.42 -61.17
N GLU A 199 -44.22 -3.65 -61.10
CA GLU A 199 -44.94 -4.86 -60.72
C GLU A 199 -44.47 -5.38 -59.36
N GLN A 200 -45.18 -5.04 -58.29
CA GLN A 200 -44.86 -5.51 -56.93
C GLN A 200 -45.85 -6.60 -56.47
N PRO A 201 -45.42 -7.58 -55.65
CA PRO A 201 -46.33 -8.55 -55.05
C PRO A 201 -47.44 -7.88 -54.24
N GLU A 202 -48.63 -8.49 -54.18
CA GLU A 202 -49.80 -7.93 -53.47
C GLU A 202 -49.49 -7.60 -52.00
N ALA A 203 -48.72 -8.44 -51.32
CA ALA A 203 -48.29 -8.20 -49.93
C ALA A 203 -47.37 -6.96 -49.78
N VAL A 204 -46.54 -6.66 -50.78
CA VAL A 204 -45.70 -5.45 -50.80
C VAL A 204 -46.55 -4.20 -51.06
N LEU A 205 -47.53 -4.29 -51.97
CA LEU A 205 -48.48 -3.20 -52.20
C LEU A 205 -49.32 -2.89 -50.95
N GLU A 206 -49.76 -3.93 -50.24
CA GLU A 206 -50.43 -3.79 -48.93
C GLU A 206 -49.51 -3.17 -47.88
N LEU A 207 -48.24 -3.61 -47.80
CA LEU A 207 -47.24 -3.05 -46.90
C LEU A 207 -47.05 -1.55 -47.13
N VAL A 208 -46.82 -1.11 -48.37
CA VAL A 208 -46.63 0.30 -48.72
C VAL A 208 -47.88 1.11 -48.41
N LYS A 209 -49.07 0.53 -48.64
CA LYS A 209 -50.34 1.17 -48.30
C LYS A 209 -50.50 1.36 -46.79
N GLU A 210 -50.22 0.35 -45.98
CA GLU A 210 -50.24 0.47 -44.51
C GLU A 210 -49.15 1.43 -44.01
N TRP A 211 -47.97 1.41 -44.62
CA TRP A 211 -46.88 2.34 -44.31
C TRP A 211 -47.26 3.81 -44.57
N SER A 212 -48.10 4.08 -45.56
CA SER A 212 -48.60 5.44 -45.80
C SER A 212 -49.52 5.97 -44.70
N GLN A 213 -50.00 5.10 -43.80
CA GLN A 213 -50.82 5.48 -42.65
C GLN A 213 -49.94 5.68 -41.41
N PRO A 214 -50.13 6.74 -40.61
CA PRO A 214 -49.28 7.02 -39.44
C PRO A 214 -49.21 5.85 -38.43
N GLU A 215 -50.35 5.20 -38.16
CA GLU A 215 -50.42 4.06 -37.22
C GLU A 215 -49.72 2.82 -37.78
N GLY A 216 -49.89 2.53 -39.07
CA GLY A 216 -49.26 1.41 -39.75
C GLY A 216 -47.73 1.57 -39.83
N HIS A 217 -47.25 2.75 -40.21
CA HIS A 217 -45.83 3.12 -40.17
C HIS A 217 -45.23 2.86 -38.79
N ALA A 218 -45.82 3.44 -37.73
CA ALA A 218 -45.31 3.34 -36.37
C ALA A 218 -45.27 1.88 -35.89
N PHE A 219 -46.31 1.10 -36.20
CA PHE A 219 -46.36 -0.32 -35.86
C PHE A 219 -45.26 -1.11 -36.58
N ILE A 220 -45.15 -1.01 -37.90
CA ILE A 220 -44.20 -1.79 -38.70
C ILE A 220 -42.76 -1.48 -38.28
N ARG A 221 -42.45 -0.18 -38.08
CA ARG A 221 -41.14 0.26 -37.58
C ARG A 221 -40.81 -0.38 -36.23
N LYS A 222 -41.70 -0.24 -35.25
CA LYS A 222 -41.49 -0.76 -33.89
C LYS A 222 -41.42 -2.29 -33.86
N TYR A 223 -42.22 -2.96 -34.68
CA TYR A 223 -42.26 -4.42 -34.76
C TYR A 223 -40.92 -5.00 -35.21
N PHE A 224 -40.40 -4.54 -36.36
CA PHE A 224 -39.13 -5.04 -36.87
C PHE A 224 -37.92 -4.58 -36.06
N ALA A 225 -37.94 -3.36 -35.51
CA ALA A 225 -36.91 -2.91 -34.56
C ALA A 225 -36.83 -3.85 -33.34
N LYS A 226 -37.98 -4.22 -32.76
CA LYS A 226 -38.01 -5.09 -31.59
C LYS A 226 -37.54 -6.52 -31.90
N LEU A 227 -37.87 -7.05 -33.07
CA LEU A 227 -37.32 -8.34 -33.50
C LEU A 227 -35.81 -8.28 -33.71
N GLY A 228 -35.31 -7.16 -34.24
CA GLY A 228 -33.89 -6.88 -34.39
C GLY A 228 -33.13 -6.86 -33.06
N GLU A 229 -33.66 -6.14 -32.06
CA GLU A 229 -33.09 -6.10 -30.69
C GLU A 229 -32.94 -7.51 -30.09
N VAL A 230 -33.87 -8.43 -30.34
CA VAL A 230 -33.78 -9.81 -29.83
C VAL A 230 -32.60 -10.55 -30.42
N ILE A 231 -32.30 -10.36 -31.72
CA ILE A 231 -31.14 -10.97 -32.38
C ILE A 231 -29.85 -10.40 -31.82
N GLU A 232 -29.78 -9.08 -31.62
CA GLU A 232 -28.63 -8.40 -31.03
C GLU A 232 -28.39 -8.87 -29.58
N GLN A 233 -29.42 -8.95 -28.75
CA GLN A 233 -29.33 -9.46 -27.39
C GLN A 233 -28.87 -10.93 -27.35
N GLN A 234 -29.38 -11.77 -28.25
CA GLN A 234 -28.97 -13.17 -28.36
C GLN A 234 -27.48 -13.30 -28.71
N TRP A 235 -26.96 -12.41 -29.56
CA TRP A 235 -25.54 -12.33 -29.87
C TRP A 235 -24.70 -11.98 -28.63
N VAL A 236 -25.08 -10.92 -27.90
CA VAL A 236 -24.41 -10.50 -26.67
C VAL A 236 -24.37 -11.62 -25.63
N ILE A 237 -25.48 -12.32 -25.43
CA ILE A 237 -25.57 -13.44 -24.48
C ILE A 237 -24.60 -14.57 -24.86
N THR A 238 -24.52 -14.92 -26.15
CA THR A 238 -23.59 -15.96 -26.64
C THR A 238 -22.13 -15.57 -26.38
N GLN A 239 -21.76 -14.30 -26.63
CA GLN A 239 -20.40 -13.81 -26.37
C GLN A 239 -20.06 -13.83 -24.87
N LEU A 240 -21.01 -13.45 -24.01
CA LEU A 240 -20.83 -13.53 -22.56
C LEU A 240 -20.66 -14.96 -22.07
N HIS A 241 -21.42 -15.92 -22.62
CA HIS A 241 -21.26 -17.34 -22.28
C HIS A 241 -19.89 -17.90 -22.69
N GLU A 242 -19.38 -17.56 -23.87
CA GLU A 242 -18.03 -17.97 -24.30
C GLU A 242 -16.94 -17.35 -23.42
N ALA A 243 -17.07 -16.06 -23.06
CA ALA A 243 -16.15 -15.40 -22.15
C ALA A 243 -16.13 -16.04 -20.75
N VAL A 244 -17.31 -16.38 -20.20
CA VAL A 244 -17.44 -17.08 -18.93
C VAL A 244 -16.84 -18.48 -19.00
N ALA A 245 -17.05 -19.22 -20.09
CA ALA A 245 -16.46 -20.55 -20.28
C ALA A 245 -14.91 -20.50 -20.30
N ASN A 246 -14.33 -19.54 -21.02
CA ASN A 246 -12.88 -19.33 -21.08
C ASN A 246 -12.31 -18.92 -19.71
N ALA A 247 -12.99 -18.00 -19.00
CA ALA A 247 -12.59 -17.59 -17.66
C ALA A 247 -12.62 -18.76 -16.67
N ASN A 248 -13.66 -19.60 -16.71
CA ASN A 248 -13.76 -20.80 -15.88
C ASN A 248 -12.66 -21.82 -16.18
N GLN A 249 -12.24 -21.95 -17.44
CA GLN A 249 -11.14 -22.83 -17.80
C GLN A 249 -9.79 -22.34 -17.26
N GLU A 250 -9.56 -21.01 -17.26
CA GLU A 250 -8.38 -20.42 -16.65
C GLU A 250 -8.39 -20.51 -15.12
N ILE A 251 -9.55 -20.36 -14.48
CA ILE A 251 -9.73 -20.59 -13.04
C ILE A 251 -9.38 -22.04 -12.70
N ALA A 252 -9.88 -23.01 -13.45
CA ALA A 252 -9.57 -24.43 -13.22
C ALA A 252 -8.06 -24.73 -13.32
N LYS A 253 -7.36 -24.16 -14.31
CA LYS A 253 -5.89 -24.29 -14.41
C LYS A 253 -5.15 -23.68 -13.23
N ARG A 254 -5.63 -22.54 -12.72
CA ARG A 254 -5.05 -21.88 -11.53
C ARG A 254 -5.32 -22.70 -10.27
N ASP A 255 -6.51 -23.26 -10.13
CA ASP A 255 -6.86 -24.13 -9.00
C ASP A 255 -5.99 -25.40 -8.98
N ASP A 256 -5.70 -25.99 -10.13
CA ASP A 256 -4.78 -27.12 -10.25
C ASP A 256 -3.35 -26.74 -9.81
N LEU A 257 -2.85 -25.58 -10.24
CA LEU A 257 -1.54 -25.07 -9.82
C LEU A 257 -1.49 -24.76 -8.32
N VAL A 258 -2.55 -24.17 -7.77
CA VAL A 258 -2.69 -23.91 -6.33
C VAL A 258 -2.70 -25.23 -5.55
N ASN A 259 -3.36 -26.27 -6.05
CA ASN A 259 -3.36 -27.60 -5.44
C ASN A 259 -1.97 -28.25 -5.46
N GLU A 260 -1.21 -28.09 -6.54
CA GLU A 260 0.18 -28.56 -6.64
C GLU A 260 1.10 -27.82 -5.64
N LEU A 261 1.01 -26.48 -5.60
CA LEU A 261 1.76 -25.66 -4.65
C LEU A 261 1.42 -25.99 -3.20
N ASN A 262 0.13 -26.17 -2.88
CA ASN A 262 -0.32 -26.58 -1.55
C ASN A 262 0.21 -27.97 -1.17
N THR A 263 0.35 -28.88 -2.13
CA THR A 263 0.95 -30.20 -1.89
C THR A 263 2.44 -30.07 -1.57
N ASN A 264 3.16 -29.23 -2.31
CA ASN A 264 4.57 -28.94 -2.05
C ASN A 264 4.80 -28.22 -0.70
N ILE A 265 3.90 -27.31 -0.33
CA ILE A 265 3.92 -26.64 0.98
C ILE A 265 3.70 -27.66 2.09
N ARG A 266 2.71 -28.55 1.98
CA ARG A 266 2.45 -29.61 2.97
C ARG A 266 3.66 -30.53 3.16
N GLU A 267 4.39 -30.84 2.08
CA GLU A 267 5.60 -31.67 2.16
C GLU A 267 6.76 -30.91 2.83
N ARG A 268 6.91 -29.61 2.55
CA ARG A 268 7.87 -28.76 3.27
C ARG A 268 7.51 -28.60 4.75
N ASP A 269 6.24 -28.38 5.06
CA ASP A 269 5.75 -28.28 6.44
C ASP A 269 5.97 -29.58 7.21
N ARG A 270 5.85 -30.74 6.54
CA ARG A 270 6.20 -32.04 7.12
C ARG A 270 7.68 -32.11 7.50
N VAL A 271 8.58 -31.70 6.60
CA VAL A 271 10.03 -31.65 6.87
C VAL A 271 10.36 -30.66 8.00
N ILE A 272 9.73 -29.48 7.99
CA ILE A 272 9.90 -28.48 9.06
C ILE A 272 9.40 -29.05 10.39
N GLN A 273 8.25 -29.72 10.42
CA GLN A 273 7.71 -30.32 11.64
C GLN A 273 8.61 -31.44 12.17
N GLU A 274 9.22 -32.24 11.29
CA GLU A 274 10.23 -33.23 11.66
C GLU A 274 11.47 -32.57 12.28
N GLN A 275 11.96 -31.47 11.70
CA GLN A 275 13.09 -30.70 12.26
C GLN A 275 12.74 -30.03 13.59
N VAL A 276 11.55 -29.42 13.71
CA VAL A 276 11.05 -28.81 14.95
C VAL A 276 10.91 -29.86 16.05
N ASN A 277 10.44 -31.07 15.71
CA ASN A 277 10.39 -32.17 16.68
C ASN A 277 11.79 -32.62 17.12
N ALA A 278 12.76 -32.65 16.20
CA ALA A 278 14.15 -32.94 16.54
C ALA A 278 14.78 -31.85 17.43
N VAL A 279 14.45 -30.58 17.21
CA VAL A 279 14.86 -29.46 18.07
C VAL A 279 14.21 -29.58 19.44
N ARG A 280 12.90 -29.85 19.53
CA ARG A 280 12.20 -30.07 20.81
C ARG A 280 12.76 -31.22 21.62
N GLU A 281 13.18 -32.30 20.97
CA GLU A 281 13.82 -33.43 21.64
C GLU A 281 15.20 -33.04 22.19
N ARG A 282 15.97 -32.23 21.44
CA ARG A 282 17.23 -31.66 21.94
C ARG A 282 16.99 -30.69 23.10
N ASP A 283 15.99 -29.83 23.02
CA ASP A 283 15.63 -28.90 24.10
C ASP A 283 15.18 -29.66 25.36
N ARG A 284 14.48 -30.78 25.21
CA ARG A 284 14.12 -31.67 26.33
C ARG A 284 15.38 -32.22 27.00
N VAL A 285 16.33 -32.73 26.22
CA VAL A 285 17.61 -33.24 26.74
C VAL A 285 18.43 -32.11 27.40
N ILE A 286 18.41 -30.91 26.84
CA ILE A 286 19.04 -29.73 27.44
C ILE A 286 18.37 -29.39 28.77
N GLN A 287 17.05 -29.39 28.86
CA GLN A 287 16.31 -29.14 30.11
C GLN A 287 16.56 -30.22 31.18
N GLU A 288 16.70 -31.48 30.78
CA GLU A 288 17.12 -32.57 31.67
C GLU A 288 18.55 -32.34 32.19
N HIS A 289 19.48 -31.91 31.33
CA HIS A 289 20.83 -31.56 31.75
C HIS A 289 20.89 -30.32 32.63
N VAL A 290 20.11 -29.28 32.34
CA VAL A 290 20.00 -28.07 33.16
C VAL A 290 19.45 -28.42 34.55
N SER A 291 18.42 -29.27 34.63
CA SER A 291 17.89 -29.74 35.91
C SER A 291 18.94 -30.55 36.69
N ALA A 292 19.71 -31.41 36.01
CA ALA A 292 20.80 -32.17 36.64
C ALA A 292 21.97 -31.28 37.11
N VAL A 293 22.25 -30.19 36.38
CA VAL A 293 23.23 -29.18 36.80
C VAL A 293 22.72 -28.40 38.02
N GLN A 294 21.46 -27.95 38.02
CA GLN A 294 20.86 -27.29 39.18
C GLN A 294 20.82 -28.19 40.42
N GLU A 295 20.57 -29.49 40.25
CA GLU A 295 20.61 -30.46 41.34
C GLU A 295 22.05 -30.66 41.86
N ARG A 296 23.05 -30.66 40.97
CA ARG A 296 24.48 -30.65 41.33
C ARG A 296 24.89 -29.36 42.05
N ASP A 297 24.46 -28.21 41.57
CA ASP A 297 24.78 -26.91 42.17
C ASP A 297 24.15 -26.81 43.57
N SER A 298 22.92 -27.30 43.74
CA SER A 298 22.27 -27.41 45.06
C SER A 298 23.04 -28.34 46.01
N VAL A 299 23.61 -29.44 45.48
CA VAL A 299 24.47 -30.35 46.26
C VAL A 299 25.81 -29.69 46.58
N ILE A 300 26.38 -28.91 45.65
CA ILE A 300 27.63 -28.16 45.87
C ILE A 300 27.41 -27.10 46.94
N GLU A 301 26.35 -26.31 46.88
CA GLU A 301 25.99 -25.32 47.90
C GLU A 301 25.75 -25.98 49.27
N ALA A 302 25.03 -27.11 49.31
CA ALA A 302 24.83 -27.86 50.54
C ALA A 302 26.15 -28.43 51.09
N THR A 303 27.07 -28.85 50.21
CA THR A 303 28.39 -29.38 50.59
C THR A 303 29.31 -28.26 51.07
N GLN A 304 29.31 -27.10 50.41
CA GLN A 304 30.05 -25.90 50.82
C GLN A 304 29.55 -25.38 52.16
N LYS A 305 28.24 -25.38 52.38
CA LYS A 305 27.65 -25.03 53.68
C LYS A 305 28.02 -26.03 54.76
N ALA A 306 27.97 -27.33 54.47
CA ALA A 306 28.41 -28.37 55.40
C ALA A 306 29.93 -28.31 55.66
N LEU A 307 30.72 -27.87 54.68
CA LEU A 307 32.16 -27.64 54.81
C LEU A 307 32.43 -26.42 55.69
N ALA A 308 31.73 -25.30 55.49
CA ALA A 308 31.84 -24.11 56.32
C ALA A 308 31.38 -24.36 57.78
N GLU A 309 30.30 -25.13 57.96
CA GLU A 309 29.85 -25.59 59.27
C GLU A 309 30.89 -26.52 59.92
N ARG A 310 31.50 -27.43 59.14
CA ARG A 310 32.60 -28.28 59.60
C ARG A 310 33.87 -27.51 59.91
N ASP A 311 34.23 -26.49 59.16
CA ASP A 311 35.41 -25.66 59.38
C ASP A 311 35.24 -24.81 60.64
N SER A 312 34.03 -24.28 60.87
CA SER A 312 33.67 -23.63 62.15
C SER A 312 33.68 -24.63 63.31
N GLU A 313 33.19 -25.84 63.09
CA GLU A 313 33.25 -26.93 64.08
C GLU A 313 34.71 -27.39 64.29
N PHE A 314 35.58 -27.33 63.28
CA PHE A 314 37.01 -27.65 63.35
C PHE A 314 37.80 -26.57 64.08
N GLU A 315 37.47 -25.29 63.91
CA GLU A 315 38.04 -24.20 64.70
C GLU A 315 37.61 -24.28 66.17
N LEU A 316 36.33 -24.55 66.41
CA LEU A 316 35.82 -24.80 67.76
C LEU A 316 36.42 -26.07 68.37
N LEU A 317 36.58 -27.16 67.61
CA LEU A 317 37.25 -28.37 68.07
C LEU A 317 38.74 -28.15 68.24
N SER A 318 39.41 -27.33 67.42
CA SER A 318 40.84 -27.05 67.56
C SER A 318 41.07 -26.25 68.85
N THR A 319 40.19 -25.30 69.14
CA THR A 319 40.22 -24.53 70.40
C THR A 319 39.88 -25.43 71.59
N ASP A 320 38.87 -26.29 71.47
CA ASP A 320 38.51 -27.30 72.50
C ASP A 320 39.58 -28.40 72.63
N ILE A 321 40.32 -28.73 71.57
CA ILE A 321 41.47 -29.66 71.59
C ILE A 321 42.65 -28.99 72.26
N ASP A 322 42.91 -27.70 72.06
CA ASP A 322 43.97 -26.98 72.76
C ASP A 322 43.65 -26.81 74.26
N ASP A 323 42.40 -26.48 74.59
CA ASP A 323 41.90 -26.44 75.97
C ASP A 323 41.87 -27.84 76.61
N ARG A 324 41.45 -28.87 75.85
CA ARG A 324 41.49 -30.27 76.30
C ARG A 324 42.88 -30.85 76.34
N ASN A 325 43.83 -30.43 75.52
CA ASN A 325 45.23 -30.86 75.59
C ASN A 325 45.89 -30.28 76.84
N THR A 326 45.54 -29.05 77.18
CA THR A 326 45.92 -28.41 78.45
C THR A 326 45.28 -29.14 79.64
N SER A 327 43.98 -29.46 79.56
CA SER A 327 43.27 -30.26 80.58
C SER A 327 43.65 -31.75 80.60
N LEU A 328 44.10 -32.32 79.47
CA LEU A 328 44.60 -33.69 79.32
C LEU A 328 46.00 -33.80 79.88
N LEU A 329 46.84 -32.76 79.80
CA LEU A 329 48.10 -32.75 80.54
C LEU A 329 47.83 -32.87 82.05
N GLU A 330 46.80 -32.19 82.56
CA GLU A 330 46.38 -32.27 83.97
C GLU A 330 45.65 -33.57 84.32
N ARG A 331 44.82 -34.10 83.42
CA ARG A 331 44.03 -35.34 83.61
C ARG A 331 44.78 -36.62 83.27
N THR A 332 45.81 -36.60 82.43
CA THR A 332 46.67 -37.76 82.17
C THR A 332 47.49 -38.09 83.42
N GLN A 333 47.85 -37.06 84.19
CA GLN A 333 48.39 -37.21 85.55
C GLN A 333 47.37 -37.84 86.54
N HIS A 334 46.06 -37.76 86.26
CA HIS A 334 44.97 -38.30 87.08
C HIS A 334 44.38 -39.63 86.55
N LEU A 335 44.55 -39.93 85.25
CA LEU A 335 44.08 -41.15 84.57
C LEU A 335 44.97 -42.35 84.85
N VAL A 336 46.27 -42.14 85.07
CA VAL A 336 47.16 -43.20 85.59
C VAL A 336 46.65 -43.74 86.94
N ASP A 337 45.98 -42.89 87.75
CA ASP A 337 45.38 -43.30 89.03
C ASP A 337 43.97 -43.92 88.90
N LYS A 338 43.26 -43.72 87.78
CA LYS A 338 41.88 -44.20 87.54
C LYS A 338 41.76 -45.41 86.62
N GLU A 339 42.70 -45.63 85.69
CA GLU A 339 42.76 -46.83 84.84
C GLU A 339 42.95 -48.12 85.66
N ARG A 340 43.51 -48.00 86.88
CA ARG A 340 43.56 -49.08 87.88
C ARG A 340 42.18 -49.51 88.40
N GLN A 341 41.12 -48.73 88.18
CA GLN A 341 39.75 -48.99 88.69
C GLN A 341 38.72 -49.37 87.59
N LEU A 342 38.98 -49.10 86.29
CA LEU A 342 38.00 -49.33 85.20
C LEU A 342 38.15 -50.68 84.48
N ALA A 343 39.30 -51.34 84.60
CA ALA A 343 39.51 -52.70 84.09
C ALA A 343 38.55 -53.74 84.72
N GLU A 344 37.91 -53.42 85.84
CA GLU A 344 36.97 -54.29 86.56
C GLU A 344 35.50 -54.18 86.05
N VAL A 345 35.12 -53.17 85.25
CA VAL A 345 33.70 -52.90 84.89
C VAL A 345 33.34 -53.25 83.43
N LEU A 346 34.30 -53.20 82.50
CA LEU A 346 34.04 -53.39 81.05
C LEU A 346 33.94 -54.85 80.58
N SER A 347 33.96 -55.83 81.49
CA SER A 347 33.70 -57.24 81.17
C SER A 347 32.22 -57.64 81.28
N SER A 348 31.29 -56.69 81.49
CA SER A 348 29.86 -57.01 81.73
C SER A 348 28.98 -56.97 80.46
N LYS A 349 28.04 -57.92 80.38
CA LYS A 349 27.28 -58.31 79.18
C LYS A 349 26.09 -57.41 78.81
N SER A 350 25.86 -56.29 79.50
CA SER A 350 24.66 -55.44 79.31
C SER A 350 24.76 -54.44 78.14
N TRP A 351 25.97 -54.08 77.68
CA TRP A 351 26.19 -53.00 76.70
C TRP A 351 25.99 -53.40 75.22
N LYS A 352 25.84 -54.69 74.93
CA LYS A 352 25.73 -55.20 73.54
C LYS A 352 24.29 -55.39 73.03
N LEU A 353 23.25 -55.04 73.81
CA LEU A 353 21.88 -55.51 73.56
C LEU A 353 20.82 -54.45 73.18
N THR A 354 21.15 -53.17 72.99
CA THR A 354 20.13 -52.11 72.76
C THR A 354 20.28 -51.30 71.46
N LYS A 355 21.03 -51.82 70.49
CA LYS A 355 21.30 -51.17 69.19
C LYS A 355 20.12 -51.06 68.20
N PRO A 356 19.05 -51.89 68.18
CA PRO A 356 18.02 -51.82 67.12
C PRO A 356 16.87 -50.83 67.33
N LEU A 357 16.91 -49.96 68.34
CA LEU A 357 15.78 -49.08 68.73
C LEU A 357 15.99 -47.61 68.34
N ARG A 358 16.88 -47.29 67.40
CA ARG A 358 17.25 -45.89 67.14
C ARG A 358 17.12 -45.39 65.69
N ASP A 359 16.57 -46.18 64.76
CA ASP A 359 16.42 -45.77 63.35
C ASP A 359 14.97 -45.92 62.82
N GLY A 360 14.11 -44.93 63.10
CA GLY A 360 12.74 -44.92 62.57
C GLY A 360 12.01 -43.58 62.76
N ASN A 361 12.25 -42.61 61.86
CA ASN A 361 11.38 -41.45 61.66
C ASN A 361 11.73 -40.74 60.34
N VAL A 362 10.76 -40.03 59.73
CA VAL A 362 10.83 -39.18 58.52
C VAL A 362 10.17 -39.77 57.23
N PHE A 363 8.97 -40.34 57.36
CA PHE A 363 8.05 -40.61 56.22
C PHE A 363 6.75 -39.77 56.24
N ILE A 364 6.64 -38.75 57.11
CA ILE A 364 5.37 -37.98 57.31
C ILE A 364 5.58 -36.47 57.18
N LYS A 365 6.21 -35.99 56.09
CA LYS A 365 6.32 -34.53 55.84
C LYS A 365 6.11 -34.06 54.39
N GLN A 366 5.55 -34.87 53.50
CA GLN A 366 5.38 -34.49 52.08
C GLN A 366 3.94 -34.53 51.51
N CYS A 367 2.88 -34.62 52.32
CA CYS A 367 1.51 -34.74 51.78
C CYS A 367 0.54 -33.57 52.00
N LEU A 368 0.96 -32.37 52.41
CA LEU A 368 0.01 -31.25 52.59
C LEU A 368 0.56 -29.90 52.13
N ARG A 369 0.43 -29.59 50.82
CA ARG A 369 0.39 -28.20 50.31
C ARG A 369 -0.05 -28.07 48.83
N ALA A 370 -0.99 -28.89 48.37
CA ALA A 370 -1.54 -28.84 47.00
C ALA A 370 -3.04 -28.49 46.93
N ALA A 371 -3.54 -27.58 47.79
CA ALA A 371 -4.99 -27.35 47.90
C ALA A 371 -5.42 -25.88 48.02
N ARG A 372 -4.85 -24.95 47.23
CA ARG A 372 -5.35 -23.56 47.16
C ARG A 372 -5.16 -22.85 45.81
N LEU A 373 -5.62 -23.42 44.68
CA LEU A 373 -5.68 -22.68 43.41
C LEU A 373 -6.85 -23.11 42.48
N VAL A 374 -8.07 -23.30 43.02
CA VAL A 374 -9.26 -23.52 42.18
C VAL A 374 -10.43 -22.71 42.72
N LYS A 375 -10.58 -21.45 42.29
CA LYS A 375 -11.80 -20.69 42.60
C LYS A 375 -12.32 -19.62 41.62
N PRO A 376 -11.69 -19.25 40.48
CA PRO A 376 -12.37 -18.35 39.53
C PRO A 376 -12.88 -19.01 38.23
N ALA A 377 -12.86 -20.34 38.10
CA ALA A 377 -13.38 -21.03 36.90
C ALA A 377 -14.87 -21.41 36.97
N ILE A 378 -15.62 -20.98 38.01
CA ILE A 378 -17.02 -21.40 38.28
C ILE A 378 -18.02 -20.25 38.07
N GLN A 379 -17.69 -19.24 37.24
CA GLN A 379 -18.67 -18.22 36.83
C GLN A 379 -18.52 -17.91 35.34
N ARG A 380 -19.06 -18.80 34.47
CA ARG A 380 -19.49 -18.47 33.09
C ARG A 380 -20.12 -19.62 32.28
N GLY A 381 -20.31 -20.83 32.84
CA GLY A 381 -20.68 -22.02 32.04
C GLY A 381 -21.88 -22.86 32.51
N GLY A 382 -22.98 -22.29 33.02
CA GLY A 382 -24.25 -23.02 33.14
C GLY A 382 -24.26 -24.26 34.06
N GLY A 383 -23.43 -24.26 35.11
CA GLY A 383 -23.45 -25.25 36.20
C GLY A 383 -22.65 -26.53 35.98
N VAL A 384 -22.18 -27.09 37.10
CA VAL A 384 -21.26 -28.25 37.20
C VAL A 384 -21.79 -29.51 36.48
N LYS A 385 -23.11 -29.68 36.41
CA LYS A 385 -23.75 -30.91 35.94
C LYS A 385 -23.93 -30.98 34.42
N SER A 386 -24.04 -29.83 33.72
CA SER A 386 -24.16 -29.76 32.26
C SER A 386 -22.79 -29.79 31.58
N THR A 387 -21.81 -29.11 32.18
CA THR A 387 -20.41 -29.06 31.73
C THR A 387 -19.71 -30.41 31.85
N ALA A 388 -19.95 -31.17 32.94
CA ALA A 388 -19.39 -32.51 33.11
C ALA A 388 -19.96 -33.54 32.11
N ARG A 389 -21.23 -33.42 31.70
CA ARG A 389 -21.85 -34.36 30.75
C ARG A 389 -21.37 -34.16 29.31
N LYS A 390 -21.14 -32.93 28.86
CA LYS A 390 -20.57 -32.66 27.53
C LYS A 390 -19.08 -33.04 27.45
N ALA A 391 -18.30 -32.79 28.50
CA ALA A 391 -16.88 -33.16 28.55
C ALA A 391 -16.66 -34.68 28.52
N VAL A 392 -17.48 -35.46 29.23
CA VAL A 392 -17.37 -36.93 29.26
C VAL A 392 -17.80 -37.57 27.93
N ALA A 393 -18.77 -36.99 27.21
CA ALA A 393 -19.21 -37.49 25.90
C ALA A 393 -18.15 -37.29 24.80
N ILE A 394 -17.46 -36.14 24.81
CA ILE A 394 -16.38 -35.83 23.85
C ILE A 394 -15.09 -36.61 24.19
N TYR A 395 -14.77 -36.74 25.48
CA TYR A 395 -13.63 -37.55 25.96
C TYR A 395 -13.76 -39.04 25.63
N ARG A 396 -14.97 -39.62 25.78
CA ARG A 396 -15.22 -41.05 25.47
C ARG A 396 -15.14 -41.37 23.98
N ARG A 397 -15.34 -40.38 23.09
CA ARG A 397 -15.35 -40.59 21.64
C ARG A 397 -13.99 -40.32 20.99
N GLU A 398 -13.24 -39.34 21.48
CA GLU A 398 -12.04 -38.82 20.78
C GLU A 398 -10.85 -38.52 21.70
N GLY A 399 -10.92 -38.93 22.97
CA GLY A 399 -9.86 -38.71 23.96
C GLY A 399 -9.50 -37.24 24.19
N PHE A 400 -8.36 -37.00 24.84
CA PHE A 400 -7.88 -35.64 25.18
C PHE A 400 -7.68 -34.72 23.96
N ALA A 401 -7.55 -35.29 22.76
CA ALA A 401 -7.39 -34.55 21.51
C ALA A 401 -8.71 -33.97 20.95
N GLY A 402 -9.85 -34.64 21.14
CA GLY A 402 -11.16 -34.16 20.68
C GLY A 402 -11.68 -32.96 21.48
N VAL A 403 -11.41 -32.92 22.79
CA VAL A 403 -11.77 -31.79 23.66
C VAL A 403 -10.94 -30.53 23.31
N LYS A 404 -9.69 -30.71 22.84
CA LYS A 404 -8.80 -29.60 22.40
C LYS A 404 -9.16 -29.07 21.00
N ARG A 405 -9.86 -29.86 20.19
CA ARG A 405 -10.32 -29.49 18.83
C ARG A 405 -11.63 -28.69 18.86
N GLY A 406 -12.57 -29.05 19.74
CA GLY A 406 -13.84 -28.32 19.91
C GLY A 406 -13.69 -26.90 20.48
N PHE A 407 -12.58 -26.61 21.17
CA PHE A 407 -12.25 -25.26 21.66
C PHE A 407 -11.48 -24.40 20.63
N ARG A 408 -10.97 -24.99 19.54
CA ARG A 408 -10.27 -24.26 18.46
C ARG A 408 -11.16 -23.87 17.28
N LEU A 409 -12.40 -24.36 17.23
CA LEU A 409 -13.31 -24.09 16.11
C LEU A 409 -14.22 -22.85 16.31
N VAL A 410 -14.06 -22.13 17.43
CA VAL A 410 -14.83 -20.89 17.75
C VAL A 410 -13.93 -19.64 17.76
N GLU A 411 -12.62 -19.78 17.52
CA GLU A 411 -11.67 -18.66 17.31
C GLU A 411 -11.08 -18.64 15.89
N ALA A 412 -11.58 -19.46 14.97
CA ALA A 412 -11.06 -19.60 13.61
C ALA A 412 -12.03 -19.06 12.54
N THR A 413 -12.64 -17.90 12.80
CA THR A 413 -13.35 -17.08 11.79
C THR A 413 -13.20 -15.61 12.15
N SER A 414 -11.96 -15.12 12.16
CA SER A 414 -11.58 -13.71 12.00
C SER A 414 -10.06 -13.60 12.10
N ALA A 415 -9.44 -12.94 11.11
CA ALA A 415 -8.06 -12.46 11.01
C ALA A 415 -7.29 -13.10 9.84
N VAL A 416 -7.29 -12.36 8.73
CA VAL A 416 -6.28 -12.43 7.68
C VAL A 416 -4.91 -12.33 8.35
N THR A 417 -4.07 -13.35 8.19
CA THR A 417 -2.80 -13.47 8.92
C THR A 417 -1.69 -12.81 8.11
N MET A 418 -1.27 -11.61 8.51
CA MET A 418 -0.02 -10.98 8.08
C MET A 418 1.20 -11.69 8.71
N PRO A 419 2.41 -11.60 8.12
CA PRO A 419 3.62 -12.23 8.65
C PRO A 419 3.89 -11.82 10.10
N HIS A 420 4.26 -12.77 10.96
CA HIS A 420 4.42 -12.56 12.40
C HIS A 420 5.61 -11.65 12.73
N VAL A 421 5.37 -10.33 12.80
CA VAL A 421 6.26 -9.37 13.45
C VAL A 421 6.13 -9.52 14.97
N THR A 422 7.18 -10.00 15.64
CA THR A 422 7.13 -10.29 17.09
C THR A 422 7.78 -9.21 17.97
N ASP A 423 8.60 -8.33 17.38
CA ASP A 423 9.28 -7.28 18.12
C ASP A 423 8.31 -6.11 18.40
N PRO A 424 8.09 -5.74 19.68
CA PRO A 424 7.18 -4.66 20.05
C PRO A 424 7.51 -3.30 19.40
N VAL A 425 8.78 -3.03 19.08
CA VAL A 425 9.21 -1.75 18.49
C VAL A 425 8.52 -1.48 17.15
N TYR A 426 8.35 -2.50 16.31
CA TYR A 426 7.69 -2.35 14.99
C TYR A 426 6.16 -2.29 15.07
N LEU A 427 5.58 -2.59 16.23
CA LEU A 427 4.13 -2.59 16.49
C LEU A 427 3.68 -1.40 17.34
N GLY A 428 4.63 -0.63 17.89
CA GLY A 428 4.36 0.55 18.70
C GLY A 428 3.59 1.62 17.91
N ALA A 429 2.78 2.39 18.64
CA ALA A 429 2.16 3.60 18.12
C ALA A 429 3.18 4.75 18.09
N MET A 430 3.11 5.59 17.06
CA MET A 430 3.94 6.79 16.93
C MET A 430 3.54 7.80 18.00
N SER A 431 4.52 8.41 18.65
CA SER A 431 4.28 9.34 19.76
C SER A 431 3.72 10.69 19.30
N HIS A 432 4.12 11.16 18.11
CA HIS A 432 3.71 12.43 17.53
C HIS A 432 2.80 12.25 16.30
N PRO A 433 1.82 13.14 16.09
CA PRO A 433 0.95 13.11 14.92
C PRO A 433 1.71 13.49 13.66
N SER A 434 1.41 12.82 12.54
CA SER A 434 2.17 13.00 11.29
C SER A 434 2.26 14.45 10.76
N PRO A 435 1.25 15.34 10.89
CA PRO A 435 1.37 16.72 10.41
C PRO A 435 2.47 17.56 11.08
N GLU A 436 2.95 17.16 12.27
CA GLU A 436 4.03 17.87 12.98
C GLU A 436 5.39 17.73 12.28
N TYR A 437 5.62 16.63 11.56
CA TYR A 437 6.94 16.31 10.99
C TYR A 437 6.92 15.86 9.51
N LEU A 438 5.74 15.59 8.93
CA LEU A 438 5.59 15.15 7.53
C LEU A 438 4.88 16.18 6.67
N ALA A 439 5.41 16.41 5.46
CA ALA A 439 4.72 17.18 4.44
C ALA A 439 3.34 16.57 4.11
N PRO A 440 2.36 17.39 3.70
CA PRO A 440 1.04 16.90 3.37
C PRO A 440 1.10 15.94 2.16
N ARG A 441 0.61 14.71 2.38
CA ARG A 441 0.39 13.68 1.36
C ARG A 441 -0.83 12.88 1.78
N VAL A 442 -1.89 12.94 0.96
CA VAL A 442 -3.25 12.50 1.34
C VAL A 442 -3.56 11.14 0.74
N LEU A 443 -4.06 10.23 1.58
CA LEU A 443 -4.63 8.97 1.13
C LEU A 443 -6.16 9.04 1.20
N ILE A 444 -6.84 8.74 0.10
CA ILE A 444 -8.29 8.52 0.09
C ILE A 444 -8.54 7.03 -0.03
N VAL A 445 -9.12 6.43 1.02
CA VAL A 445 -9.61 5.04 1.00
C VAL A 445 -11.13 5.12 0.80
N ALA A 446 -11.64 4.55 -0.29
CA ALA A 446 -13.01 4.85 -0.70
C ALA A 446 -13.75 3.66 -1.32
N GLU A 447 -15.08 3.76 -1.33
CA GLU A 447 -15.98 2.88 -2.07
C GLU A 447 -15.98 3.21 -3.58
N PHE A 448 -15.52 2.28 -4.43
CA PHE A 448 -15.45 2.48 -5.88
C PHE A 448 -16.58 1.82 -6.67
N SER A 449 -17.41 0.98 -6.05
CA SER A 449 -18.52 0.29 -6.73
C SER A 449 -19.64 1.22 -7.19
N ILE A 450 -19.65 2.49 -6.75
CA ILE A 450 -20.60 3.51 -7.15
C ILE A 450 -19.88 4.56 -8.03
N PRO A 451 -19.90 4.45 -9.36
CA PRO A 451 -19.08 5.27 -10.26
C PRO A 451 -19.34 6.77 -10.13
N GLN A 452 -20.60 7.16 -9.91
CA GLN A 452 -20.96 8.57 -9.73
C GLN A 452 -20.29 9.12 -8.47
N CYS A 453 -20.47 8.47 -7.31
CA CYS A 453 -19.84 8.84 -6.05
C CYS A 453 -18.32 8.93 -6.15
N LYS A 454 -17.70 7.94 -6.83
CA LYS A 454 -16.26 7.96 -7.11
C LYS A 454 -15.86 9.22 -7.91
N LYS A 455 -16.62 9.58 -8.95
CA LYS A 455 -16.35 10.76 -9.78
C LYS A 455 -16.31 12.04 -8.94
N TYR A 456 -17.39 12.37 -8.20
CA TYR A 456 -17.53 13.68 -7.56
C TYR A 456 -16.96 13.77 -6.13
N ARG A 457 -16.81 12.67 -5.37
CA ARG A 457 -16.20 12.72 -4.01
C ARG A 457 -14.78 12.18 -3.93
N VAL A 458 -14.36 11.31 -4.85
CA VAL A 458 -12.99 10.77 -4.82
C VAL A 458 -12.11 11.47 -5.86
N THR A 459 -12.40 11.29 -7.15
CA THR A 459 -11.55 11.79 -8.24
C THR A 459 -11.49 13.32 -8.27
N GLN A 460 -12.63 13.99 -8.13
CA GLN A 460 -12.66 15.46 -8.09
C GLN A 460 -11.85 16.02 -6.90
N LYS A 461 -11.98 15.40 -5.71
CA LYS A 461 -11.23 15.82 -4.52
C LYS A 461 -9.73 15.54 -4.66
N GLN A 462 -9.35 14.43 -5.27
CA GLN A 462 -7.97 14.15 -5.61
C GLN A 462 -7.37 15.28 -6.47
N LYS A 463 -8.08 15.68 -7.54
CA LYS A 463 -7.70 16.83 -8.37
C LYS A 463 -7.63 18.15 -7.58
N MET A 464 -8.54 18.36 -6.62
CA MET A 464 -8.52 19.54 -5.76
C MET A 464 -7.28 19.58 -4.85
N PHE A 465 -6.86 18.45 -4.26
CA PHE A 465 -5.60 18.39 -3.52
C PHE A 465 -4.39 18.62 -4.43
N GLU A 466 -4.38 18.02 -5.62
CA GLU A 466 -3.33 18.24 -6.63
C GLU A 466 -3.23 19.73 -7.03
N HIS A 467 -4.38 20.41 -7.18
CA HIS A 467 -4.44 21.86 -7.43
C HIS A 467 -3.83 22.68 -6.27
N LEU A 468 -3.94 22.20 -5.03
CA LEU A 468 -3.31 22.81 -3.85
C LEU A 468 -1.81 22.44 -3.73
N GLY A 469 -1.24 21.69 -4.68
CA GLY A 469 0.13 21.21 -4.64
C GLY A 469 0.37 20.06 -3.66
N VAL A 470 -0.70 19.35 -3.28
CA VAL A 470 -0.65 18.20 -2.36
C VAL A 470 -0.89 16.93 -3.14
N GLU A 471 0.05 15.99 -3.03
CA GLU A 471 -0.11 14.68 -3.64
C GLU A 471 -1.25 13.91 -2.95
N CYS A 472 -2.12 13.30 -3.76
CA CYS A 472 -3.27 12.56 -3.27
C CYS A 472 -3.40 11.21 -3.99
N THR A 473 -3.42 10.12 -3.22
CA THR A 473 -3.60 8.75 -3.74
C THR A 473 -5.00 8.26 -3.39
N ALA A 474 -5.71 7.59 -4.30
CA ALA A 474 -7.00 6.96 -4.03
C ALA A 474 -6.92 5.43 -4.16
N ILE A 475 -7.42 4.69 -3.16
CA ILE A 475 -7.39 3.23 -3.07
C ILE A 475 -8.78 2.70 -2.68
N ASP A 476 -9.19 1.57 -3.26
CA ASP A 476 -10.44 0.89 -2.87
C ASP A 476 -10.28 0.28 -1.47
N TRP A 477 -11.29 0.44 -0.60
CA TRP A 477 -11.23 -0.11 0.77
C TRP A 477 -11.14 -1.65 0.82
N ASN A 478 -11.48 -2.34 -0.27
CA ASN A 478 -11.28 -3.79 -0.42
C ASN A 478 -9.80 -4.17 -0.60
N GLU A 479 -8.94 -3.24 -1.06
CA GLU A 479 -7.49 -3.43 -1.21
C GLU A 479 -6.73 -3.09 0.09
N ALA A 480 -7.13 -3.67 1.23
CA ALA A 480 -6.63 -3.29 2.55
C ALA A 480 -5.10 -3.35 2.69
N GLU A 481 -4.44 -4.36 2.11
CA GLU A 481 -2.97 -4.46 2.13
C GLU A 481 -2.30 -3.28 1.42
N LYS A 482 -2.85 -2.85 0.29
CA LYS A 482 -2.34 -1.72 -0.49
C LYS A 482 -2.56 -0.40 0.26
N ALA A 483 -3.71 -0.23 0.90
CA ALA A 483 -3.98 0.92 1.76
C ALA A 483 -3.02 0.98 2.96
N ILE A 484 -2.78 -0.15 3.65
CA ILE A 484 -1.82 -0.25 4.76
C ILE A 484 -0.39 0.09 4.32
N LYS A 485 0.03 -0.36 3.13
CA LYS A 485 1.33 -0.01 2.53
C LYS A 485 1.41 1.48 2.24
N ALA A 486 0.37 2.07 1.64
CA ALA A 486 0.33 3.50 1.36
C ALA A 486 0.42 4.34 2.64
N LEU A 487 -0.29 3.98 3.72
CA LEU A 487 -0.26 4.73 5.00
C LEU A 487 1.16 4.98 5.54
N GLN A 488 2.13 4.12 5.24
CA GLN A 488 3.51 4.24 5.75
C GLN A 488 4.21 5.52 5.26
N THR A 489 3.81 6.04 4.09
CA THR A 489 4.38 7.23 3.44
C THR A 489 3.38 8.38 3.27
N HIS A 490 2.16 8.25 3.81
CA HIS A 490 1.15 9.31 3.83
C HIS A 490 1.06 9.96 5.22
N SER A 491 0.51 11.17 5.25
CA SER A 491 0.43 12.01 6.45
C SER A 491 -0.99 12.44 6.82
N MET A 492 -2.00 12.10 5.99
CA MET A 492 -3.43 12.27 6.25
C MET A 492 -4.23 11.19 5.51
N VAL A 493 -5.35 10.72 6.07
CA VAL A 493 -6.23 9.74 5.40
C VAL A 493 -7.72 10.12 5.49
N ILE A 494 -8.44 9.95 4.37
CA ILE A 494 -9.88 10.17 4.24
C ILE A 494 -10.55 8.84 3.86
N PHE A 495 -11.54 8.41 4.64
CA PHE A 495 -12.35 7.23 4.43
C PHE A 495 -13.72 7.64 3.86
N TYR A 496 -13.90 7.56 2.54
CA TYR A 496 -15.16 7.96 1.89
C TYR A 496 -16.13 6.78 1.73
N ARG A 497 -17.31 6.88 2.34
CA ARG A 497 -18.35 5.82 2.35
C ARG A 497 -17.79 4.43 2.71
N VAL A 498 -16.81 4.37 3.60
CA VAL A 498 -16.21 3.08 4.01
C VAL A 498 -17.01 2.48 5.17
N PRO A 499 -17.55 1.26 5.03
CA PRO A 499 -18.25 0.55 6.11
C PRO A 499 -17.27 -0.13 7.09
N GLY A 500 -17.67 -0.30 8.35
CA GLY A 500 -16.85 -0.84 9.46
C GLY A 500 -16.61 -2.35 9.46
N PHE A 501 -16.36 -2.95 8.29
CA PHE A 501 -15.92 -4.34 8.16
C PHE A 501 -14.51 -4.55 8.74
N PRO A 502 -14.13 -5.79 9.12
CA PRO A 502 -12.84 -6.06 9.75
C PRO A 502 -11.63 -5.55 8.95
N ASN A 503 -11.64 -5.67 7.61
CA ASN A 503 -10.58 -5.16 6.74
C ASN A 503 -10.48 -3.63 6.79
N ALA A 504 -11.59 -2.91 6.65
CA ALA A 504 -11.62 -1.45 6.73
C ALA A 504 -11.17 -0.94 8.11
N ILE A 505 -11.64 -1.58 9.19
CA ILE A 505 -11.22 -1.23 10.55
C ILE A 505 -9.71 -1.43 10.74
N SER A 506 -9.11 -2.47 10.16
CA SER A 506 -7.66 -2.68 10.24
C SER A 506 -6.85 -1.56 9.60
N ILE A 507 -7.36 -0.94 8.53
CA ILE A 507 -6.73 0.22 7.89
C ILE A 507 -6.80 1.44 8.83
N ILE A 508 -7.96 1.67 9.47
CA ILE A 508 -8.14 2.76 10.45
C ILE A 508 -7.23 2.55 11.67
N GLU A 509 -7.13 1.31 12.18
CA GLU A 509 -6.26 0.97 13.31
C GLU A 509 -4.78 1.20 12.97
N GLU A 510 -4.34 0.86 11.77
CA GLU A 510 -2.96 1.15 11.33
C GLU A 510 -2.73 2.66 11.17
N ALA A 511 -3.68 3.41 10.63
CA ALA A 511 -3.59 4.88 10.56
C ALA A 511 -3.45 5.48 11.97
N LYS A 512 -4.21 4.98 12.95
CA LYS A 512 -4.09 5.37 14.36
C LYS A 512 -2.76 4.98 14.98
N ARG A 513 -2.25 3.77 14.71
CA ARG A 513 -0.90 3.36 15.16
C ARG A 513 0.15 4.32 14.62
N LEU A 514 0.00 4.75 13.36
CA LEU A 514 0.89 5.70 12.70
C LEU A 514 0.66 7.16 13.10
N ASN A 515 -0.32 7.41 13.98
CA ASN A 515 -0.77 8.74 14.42
C ASN A 515 -1.07 9.68 13.24
N ILE A 516 -1.73 9.12 12.21
CA ILE A 516 -2.19 9.85 11.03
C ILE A 516 -3.61 10.35 11.31
N PRO A 517 -3.92 11.64 11.11
CA PRO A 517 -5.27 12.17 11.20
C PRO A 517 -6.24 11.40 10.30
N THR A 518 -7.29 10.83 10.89
CA THR A 518 -8.30 10.05 10.17
C THR A 518 -9.61 10.83 10.00
N TYR A 519 -10.06 10.95 8.75
CA TYR A 519 -11.33 11.59 8.41
C TYR A 519 -12.31 10.55 7.86
N TRP A 520 -13.55 10.53 8.33
CA TRP A 520 -14.62 9.77 7.68
C TRP A 520 -15.53 10.70 6.90
N GLU A 521 -15.74 10.41 5.62
CA GLU A 521 -16.47 11.26 4.70
C GLU A 521 -17.71 10.57 4.14
N VAL A 522 -18.81 11.34 4.03
CA VAL A 522 -20.03 10.88 3.37
C VAL A 522 -20.84 12.04 2.78
N ASP A 523 -21.65 11.74 1.77
CA ASP A 523 -22.49 12.68 1.03
C ASP A 523 -24.00 12.42 1.13
N ASP A 524 -24.41 11.29 1.71
CA ASP A 524 -25.79 10.96 2.06
C ASP A 524 -25.91 10.47 3.50
N LEU A 525 -27.08 10.64 4.11
CA LEU A 525 -27.35 10.11 5.44
C LEU A 525 -27.56 8.60 5.40
N ILE A 526 -26.47 7.83 5.45
CA ILE A 526 -26.49 6.35 5.37
C ILE A 526 -26.13 5.64 6.68
N PHE A 527 -25.78 6.38 7.74
CA PHE A 527 -25.26 5.83 9.00
C PHE A 527 -26.25 5.89 10.18
N ASN A 528 -27.44 6.47 9.98
CA ASN A 528 -28.46 6.58 11.03
C ASN A 528 -29.65 5.65 10.76
N ARG A 529 -29.68 4.52 11.45
CA ARG A 529 -30.71 3.48 11.29
C ARG A 529 -32.13 4.02 11.52
N ASP A 530 -32.34 4.82 12.56
CA ASP A 530 -33.68 5.29 12.94
C ASP A 530 -34.23 6.30 11.94
N VAL A 531 -33.37 7.16 11.39
CA VAL A 531 -33.77 8.09 10.34
C VAL A 531 -34.13 7.35 9.05
N LEU A 532 -33.33 6.34 8.68
CA LEU A 532 -33.59 5.52 7.49
C LEU A 532 -34.89 4.70 7.62
N LEU A 533 -35.15 4.14 8.80
CA LEU A 533 -36.37 3.39 9.13
C LEU A 533 -37.65 4.19 8.94
N ASN A 534 -37.61 5.50 9.26
CA ASN A 534 -38.77 6.37 9.23
C ASN A 534 -38.85 7.24 7.97
N SER A 535 -37.93 7.08 7.01
CA SER A 535 -37.94 7.81 5.74
C SER A 535 -39.05 7.29 4.81
N LYS A 536 -39.99 8.16 4.44
CA LYS A 536 -41.03 7.85 3.46
C LYS A 536 -40.45 7.62 2.06
N THR A 537 -39.46 8.43 1.68
CA THR A 537 -38.69 8.33 0.42
C THR A 537 -38.08 6.94 0.24
N LEU A 538 -37.56 6.33 1.31
CA LEU A 538 -36.91 5.02 1.27
C LEU A 538 -37.87 3.85 1.50
N ALA A 539 -39.06 4.09 2.07
CA ALA A 539 -40.08 3.07 2.27
C ALA A 539 -40.61 2.45 0.96
N GLY A 540 -40.39 3.12 -0.18
CA GLY A 540 -40.71 2.61 -1.52
C GLY A 540 -39.73 1.58 -2.09
N LEU A 541 -38.61 1.29 -1.41
CA LEU A 541 -37.62 0.29 -1.83
C LEU A 541 -38.10 -1.15 -1.58
N GLY A 542 -37.54 -2.11 -2.32
CA GLY A 542 -37.77 -3.54 -2.09
C GLY A 542 -37.35 -3.96 -0.68
N GLN A 543 -38.05 -4.94 -0.10
CA GLN A 543 -37.86 -5.34 1.30
C GLN A 543 -36.42 -5.79 1.62
N ASP A 544 -35.77 -6.50 0.69
CA ASP A 544 -34.39 -6.96 0.83
C ASP A 544 -33.38 -5.80 0.76
N ASP A 545 -33.58 -4.86 -0.19
CA ASP A 545 -32.73 -3.68 -0.36
C ASP A 545 -32.82 -2.74 0.85
N PHE A 546 -34.04 -2.51 1.36
CA PHE A 546 -34.28 -1.70 2.54
C PHE A 546 -33.62 -2.31 3.78
N GLN A 547 -33.70 -3.62 3.97
CA GLN A 547 -33.04 -4.29 5.08
C GLN A 547 -31.51 -4.24 4.97
N GLY A 548 -30.96 -4.39 3.76
CA GLY A 548 -29.53 -4.24 3.49
C GLY A 548 -29.02 -2.84 3.86
N LEU A 549 -29.76 -1.79 3.51
CA LEU A 549 -29.46 -0.41 3.86
C LEU A 549 -29.39 -0.19 5.38
N LEU A 550 -30.36 -0.75 6.13
CA LEU A 550 -30.40 -0.65 7.59
C LEU A 550 -29.25 -1.39 8.27
N THR A 551 -28.87 -2.57 7.78
CA THR A 551 -27.70 -3.29 8.28
C THR A 551 -26.40 -2.55 7.95
N GLY A 552 -26.32 -1.93 6.77
CA GLY A 552 -25.19 -1.08 6.38
C GLY A 552 -25.00 0.12 7.30
N ALA A 553 -26.09 0.73 7.79
CA ALA A 553 -26.03 1.93 8.63
C ALA A 553 -25.22 1.74 9.92
N GLU A 554 -25.36 0.59 10.57
CA GLU A 554 -24.58 0.26 11.78
C GLU A 554 -23.08 0.12 11.48
N LEU A 555 -22.73 -0.42 10.31
CA LEU A 555 -21.35 -0.54 9.86
C LEU A 555 -20.74 0.81 9.51
N TYR A 556 -21.48 1.68 8.83
CA TYR A 556 -21.02 3.05 8.53
C TYR A 556 -20.83 3.86 9.80
N LEU A 557 -21.77 3.78 10.75
CA LEU A 557 -21.64 4.43 12.06
C LEU A 557 -20.39 3.95 12.81
N LYS A 558 -20.12 2.64 12.79
CA LYS A 558 -18.92 2.06 13.40
C LYS A 558 -17.62 2.60 12.78
N ALA A 559 -17.53 2.66 11.45
CA ALA A 559 -16.35 3.22 10.78
C ALA A 559 -16.20 4.72 11.07
N MET A 560 -17.29 5.48 11.00
CA MET A 560 -17.33 6.90 11.31
C MET A 560 -16.79 7.17 12.72
N LEU A 561 -17.35 6.51 13.74
CA LEU A 561 -16.91 6.67 15.14
C LEU A 561 -15.52 6.08 15.43
N SER A 562 -14.95 5.34 14.48
CA SER A 562 -13.55 4.88 14.55
C SER A 562 -12.58 5.92 14.00
N CYS A 563 -13.02 6.97 13.30
CA CYS A 563 -12.16 8.06 12.83
C CYS A 563 -12.14 9.24 13.81
N ASP A 564 -11.15 10.14 13.66
CA ASP A 564 -10.95 11.30 14.54
C ASP A 564 -11.86 12.47 14.16
N TYR A 565 -12.10 12.64 12.85
CA TYR A 565 -12.84 13.75 12.26
C TYR A 565 -13.87 13.27 11.23
N GLY A 566 -14.88 14.10 10.97
CA GLY A 566 -15.87 13.90 9.91
C GLY A 566 -15.78 14.93 8.79
N ILE A 567 -16.13 14.52 7.57
CA ILE A 567 -16.37 15.42 6.43
C ILE A 567 -17.78 15.14 5.91
N ALA A 568 -18.60 16.19 5.84
CA ALA A 568 -19.96 16.12 5.30
C ALA A 568 -20.08 16.97 4.03
N SER A 569 -20.98 16.59 3.12
CA SER A 569 -21.31 17.38 1.92
C SER A 569 -22.22 18.58 2.21
N THR A 570 -22.92 18.60 3.35
CA THR A 570 -23.90 19.63 3.72
C THR A 570 -23.88 19.91 5.22
N THR A 571 -24.42 21.06 5.62
CA THR A 571 -24.57 21.44 7.03
C THR A 571 -25.52 20.50 7.78
N GLY A 572 -26.66 20.13 7.18
CA GLY A 572 -27.60 19.17 7.77
C GLY A 572 -26.98 17.79 8.00
N LEU A 573 -26.18 17.29 7.05
CA LEU A 573 -25.46 16.03 7.21
C LEU A 573 -24.37 16.14 8.30
N ALA A 574 -23.70 17.29 8.40
CA ALA A 574 -22.72 17.53 9.46
C ALA A 574 -23.36 17.54 10.85
N GLU A 575 -24.55 18.12 11.00
CA GLU A 575 -25.33 18.07 12.24
C GLU A 575 -25.72 16.64 12.59
N ALA A 576 -26.25 15.87 11.63
CA ALA A 576 -26.59 14.46 11.85
C ALA A 576 -25.37 13.60 12.25
N MET A 577 -24.19 13.86 11.69
CA MET A 577 -22.94 13.21 12.10
C MET A 577 -22.59 13.55 13.55
N ARG A 578 -22.73 14.82 13.96
CA ARG A 578 -22.47 15.27 15.34
C ARG A 578 -23.43 14.65 16.34
N GLU A 579 -24.72 14.63 16.01
CA GLU A 579 -25.76 13.98 16.83
C GLU A 579 -25.51 12.47 16.98
N SER A 580 -24.92 11.84 15.97
CA SER A 580 -24.55 10.42 15.98
C SER A 580 -23.23 10.14 16.72
N GLY A 581 -22.56 11.17 17.26
CA GLY A 581 -21.40 11.05 18.15
C GLY A 581 -20.07 11.56 17.59
N MET A 582 -20.01 12.07 16.36
CA MET A 582 -18.79 12.63 15.79
C MET A 582 -18.50 14.02 16.38
N LYS A 583 -17.33 14.21 17.02
CA LYS A 583 -17.05 15.46 17.76
C LYS A 583 -16.75 16.66 16.87
N SER A 584 -16.06 16.43 15.76
CA SER A 584 -15.62 17.47 14.83
C SER A 584 -15.99 17.06 13.42
N VAL A 585 -16.74 17.91 12.73
CA VAL A 585 -17.19 17.67 11.36
C VAL A 585 -17.01 18.95 10.57
N GLN A 586 -16.29 18.85 9.45
CA GLN A 586 -16.15 19.92 8.47
C GLN A 586 -17.12 19.72 7.31
N VAL A 587 -17.60 20.82 6.73
CA VAL A 587 -18.45 20.79 5.55
C VAL A 587 -17.59 21.07 4.33
N ILE A 588 -17.56 20.13 3.39
CA ILE A 588 -16.95 20.29 2.08
C ILE A 588 -18.02 19.96 1.06
N GLU A 589 -18.61 21.02 0.51
CA GLU A 589 -19.71 20.95 -0.44
C GLU A 589 -19.29 20.27 -1.75
N ASN A 590 -20.28 19.87 -2.54
CA ASN A 590 -20.02 19.39 -3.89
C ASN A 590 -19.60 20.56 -4.78
N ALA A 591 -18.57 20.36 -5.61
CA ALA A 591 -18.20 21.33 -6.63
C ALA A 591 -18.78 20.92 -8.00
N LEU A 592 -18.97 21.90 -8.88
CA LEU A 592 -19.16 21.64 -10.31
C LEU A 592 -17.96 20.84 -10.85
N ASP A 593 -18.19 19.81 -11.65
CA ASP A 593 -17.09 19.07 -12.28
C ASP A 593 -16.75 19.58 -13.68
N GLU A 594 -15.55 19.25 -14.13
CA GLU A 594 -15.01 19.67 -15.43
C GLU A 594 -15.91 19.29 -16.61
N GLN A 595 -16.54 18.10 -16.58
CA GLN A 595 -17.47 17.68 -17.63
C GLN A 595 -18.72 18.58 -17.63
N THR A 596 -19.27 18.88 -16.46
CA THR A 596 -20.43 19.78 -16.31
C THR A 596 -20.11 21.16 -16.86
N LEU A 597 -18.95 21.73 -16.53
CA LEU A 597 -18.53 23.05 -17.02
C LEU A 597 -18.39 23.09 -18.55
N VAL A 598 -17.73 22.08 -19.14
CA VAL A 598 -17.52 21.99 -20.59
C VAL A 598 -18.84 21.82 -21.34
N VAL A 599 -19.70 20.92 -20.87
CA VAL A 599 -21.01 20.69 -21.49
C VAL A 599 -21.88 21.95 -21.33
N ALA A 600 -21.93 22.55 -20.14
CA ALA A 600 -22.70 23.75 -19.89
C ALA A 600 -22.27 24.92 -20.78
N GLU A 601 -20.97 25.11 -21.02
CA GLU A 601 -20.47 26.16 -21.92
C GLU A 601 -20.99 25.95 -23.37
N LYS A 602 -20.79 24.75 -23.92
CA LYS A 602 -21.27 24.36 -25.26
C LYS A 602 -22.78 24.54 -25.41
N VAL A 603 -23.54 24.14 -24.39
CA VAL A 603 -25.00 24.22 -24.39
C VAL A 603 -25.48 25.67 -24.29
N ASN A 604 -24.87 26.47 -23.41
CA ASN A 604 -25.17 27.89 -23.28
C ASN A 604 -24.85 28.68 -24.56
N GLU A 605 -23.82 28.29 -25.31
CA GLU A 605 -23.53 28.88 -26.63
C GLU A 605 -24.61 28.57 -27.66
N LYS A 606 -25.00 27.29 -27.80
CA LYS A 606 -26.11 26.89 -28.68
C LYS A 606 -27.38 27.67 -28.34
N ARG A 607 -27.69 27.83 -27.05
CA ARG A 607 -28.88 28.53 -26.54
C ARG A 607 -28.96 29.99 -26.97
N LYS A 608 -27.82 30.70 -27.10
CA LYS A 608 -27.80 32.09 -27.60
C LYS A 608 -28.31 32.23 -29.02
N THR A 609 -28.21 31.17 -29.82
CA THR A 609 -28.59 31.14 -31.24
C THR A 609 -29.86 30.34 -31.53
N ALA A 610 -30.43 29.68 -30.52
CA ALA A 610 -31.63 28.86 -30.68
C ALA A 610 -32.87 29.74 -30.88
N VAL A 611 -33.75 29.33 -31.80
CA VAL A 611 -35.07 29.94 -31.96
C VAL A 611 -35.93 29.47 -30.79
N LYS A 612 -36.32 30.38 -29.89
CA LYS A 612 -37.26 30.09 -28.81
C LYS A 612 -38.66 29.86 -29.39
N ASP A 613 -39.33 28.79 -28.98
CA ASP A 613 -40.77 28.60 -29.23
C ASP A 613 -41.60 29.31 -28.14
N ASP A 614 -42.92 29.38 -28.33
CA ASP A 614 -43.84 30.02 -27.38
C ASP A 614 -44.18 29.10 -26.17
N THR A 615 -43.56 27.91 -26.10
CA THR A 615 -43.82 26.90 -25.06
C THR A 615 -42.89 27.09 -23.87
N LEU A 616 -43.46 27.27 -22.69
CA LEU A 616 -42.72 27.36 -21.43
C LEU A 616 -42.60 25.99 -20.78
N ARG A 617 -41.38 25.56 -20.47
CA ARG A 617 -41.12 24.22 -19.93
C ARG A 617 -40.65 24.28 -18.48
N ILE A 618 -41.41 23.63 -17.59
CA ILE A 618 -41.02 23.36 -16.20
C ILE A 618 -40.46 21.95 -16.13
N VAL A 619 -39.25 21.76 -15.60
CA VAL A 619 -38.55 20.48 -15.61
C VAL A 619 -38.26 19.92 -14.23
N TYR A 620 -38.43 18.60 -14.10
CA TYR A 620 -37.97 17.82 -12.96
C TYR A 620 -37.14 16.63 -13.42
N GLY A 621 -35.87 16.60 -13.01
CA GLY A 621 -35.00 15.43 -13.17
C GLY A 621 -35.13 14.50 -11.96
N SER A 622 -35.97 13.47 -12.04
CA SER A 622 -36.19 12.58 -10.89
C SER A 622 -35.00 11.64 -10.65
N GLY A 623 -34.31 11.21 -11.70
CA GLY A 623 -33.20 10.25 -11.63
C GLY A 623 -33.64 8.82 -11.29
N THR A 624 -34.26 8.60 -10.14
CA THR A 624 -34.70 7.28 -9.61
C THR A 624 -36.12 7.31 -9.05
N ASN A 625 -36.76 6.14 -8.92
CA ASN A 625 -38.15 5.98 -8.43
C ASN A 625 -38.37 6.38 -6.96
N THR A 626 -37.29 6.64 -6.20
CA THR A 626 -37.35 6.99 -4.77
C THR A 626 -37.90 8.40 -4.52
N HIS A 627 -38.05 9.23 -5.56
CA HIS A 627 -38.44 10.64 -5.42
C HIS A 627 -39.94 10.91 -5.57
N ASN A 628 -40.78 9.88 -5.69
CA ASN A 628 -42.24 10.03 -5.80
C ASN A 628 -42.84 10.84 -4.64
N VAL A 629 -42.30 10.69 -3.42
CA VAL A 629 -42.75 11.41 -2.22
C VAL A 629 -42.30 12.87 -2.24
N ASP A 630 -41.03 13.11 -2.59
CA ASP A 630 -40.46 14.47 -2.65
C ASP A 630 -41.20 15.33 -3.68
N PHE A 631 -41.57 14.75 -4.83
CA PHE A 631 -42.28 15.46 -5.89
C PHE A 631 -43.64 16.01 -5.44
N GLN A 632 -44.31 15.39 -4.45
CA GLN A 632 -45.63 15.80 -3.98
C GLN A 632 -45.66 17.24 -3.47
N GLU A 633 -44.56 17.76 -2.95
CA GLU A 633 -44.48 19.14 -2.42
C GLU A 633 -44.78 20.20 -3.50
N ALA A 634 -44.51 19.90 -4.79
CA ALA A 634 -44.76 20.84 -5.89
C ALA A 634 -46.04 20.51 -6.70
N VAL A 635 -46.66 19.34 -6.49
CA VAL A 635 -47.77 18.84 -7.31
C VAL A 635 -48.98 19.78 -7.32
N PRO A 636 -49.51 20.26 -6.18
CA PRO A 636 -50.69 21.13 -6.18
C PRO A 636 -50.49 22.40 -7.01
N ALA A 637 -49.33 23.04 -6.87
CA ALA A 637 -48.98 24.25 -7.60
C ALA A 637 -48.71 24.00 -9.09
N LEU A 638 -48.06 22.89 -9.45
CA LEU A 638 -47.86 22.50 -10.86
C LEU A 638 -49.18 22.27 -11.59
N LEU A 639 -50.12 21.55 -10.97
CA LEU A 639 -51.45 21.29 -11.55
C LEU A 639 -52.24 22.59 -11.76
N ASP A 640 -52.16 23.53 -10.82
CA ASP A 640 -52.80 24.84 -10.91
C ASP A 640 -52.23 25.69 -12.07
N ILE A 641 -50.91 25.68 -12.24
CA ILE A 641 -50.23 26.38 -13.35
C ILE A 641 -50.57 25.75 -14.70
N LEU A 642 -50.55 24.42 -14.80
CA LEU A 642 -50.97 23.72 -16.01
C LEU A 642 -52.44 24.04 -16.33
N ALA A 643 -53.33 24.11 -15.35
CA ALA A 643 -54.72 24.48 -15.56
C ALA A 643 -54.93 25.94 -16.01
N THR A 644 -54.04 26.86 -15.61
CA THR A 644 -54.17 28.30 -15.84
C THR A 644 -53.49 28.76 -17.13
N HIS A 645 -52.44 28.08 -17.57
CA HIS A 645 -51.61 28.48 -18.72
C HIS A 645 -51.50 27.36 -19.76
N ASP A 646 -52.13 27.55 -20.91
CA ASP A 646 -52.16 26.55 -22.00
C ASP A 646 -50.79 26.37 -22.68
N ASN A 647 -49.89 27.35 -22.59
CA ASN A 647 -48.55 27.32 -23.19
C ASN A 647 -47.47 26.74 -22.25
N VAL A 648 -47.83 26.30 -21.05
CA VAL A 648 -46.90 25.66 -20.09
C VAL A 648 -46.94 24.14 -20.24
N HIS A 649 -45.76 23.56 -20.38
CA HIS A 649 -45.51 22.12 -20.46
C HIS A 649 -44.68 21.67 -19.26
N PHE A 650 -44.92 20.44 -18.80
CA PHE A 650 -44.11 19.82 -17.76
C PHE A 650 -43.21 18.75 -18.38
N ARG A 651 -41.90 18.88 -18.18
CA ARG A 651 -40.90 17.93 -18.66
C ARG A 651 -40.36 17.09 -17.49
N LEU A 652 -40.54 15.78 -17.60
CA LEU A 652 -40.00 14.80 -16.68
C LEU A 652 -38.81 14.10 -17.32
N ILE A 653 -37.65 14.15 -16.66
CA ILE A 653 -36.46 13.40 -17.08
C ILE A 653 -36.18 12.29 -16.06
N GLY A 654 -36.27 11.04 -16.51
CA GLY A 654 -36.05 9.85 -15.67
C GLY A 654 -37.34 9.17 -15.21
N LEU A 655 -37.26 8.43 -14.11
CA LEU A 655 -38.32 7.55 -13.62
C LEU A 655 -39.10 8.22 -12.48
N LEU A 656 -40.38 8.51 -12.71
CA LEU A 656 -41.29 9.07 -11.71
C LEU A 656 -42.73 8.67 -12.07
N ASP A 657 -43.48 8.19 -11.07
CA ASP A 657 -44.91 7.95 -11.23
C ASP A 657 -45.67 9.25 -10.98
N LEU A 658 -46.33 9.77 -12.01
CA LEU A 658 -47.16 10.96 -11.87
C LEU A 658 -48.51 10.60 -11.22
N PRO A 659 -49.02 11.43 -10.29
CA PRO A 659 -50.39 11.31 -9.80
C PRO A 659 -51.41 11.33 -10.93
N THR A 660 -52.52 10.59 -10.79
CA THR A 660 -53.60 10.49 -11.79
C THR A 660 -54.21 11.84 -12.20
N GLU A 661 -54.05 12.85 -11.37
CA GLU A 661 -54.46 14.23 -11.61
C GLU A 661 -53.74 14.87 -12.81
N PHE A 662 -52.57 14.34 -13.20
CA PHE A 662 -51.84 14.75 -14.40
C PHE A 662 -52.41 14.15 -15.70
N ASP A 663 -53.25 13.11 -15.64
CA ASP A 663 -53.80 12.44 -16.83
C ASP A 663 -54.58 13.40 -17.74
N GLN A 664 -55.22 14.43 -17.14
CA GLN A 664 -55.95 15.46 -17.89
C GLN A 664 -55.03 16.39 -18.70
N PHE A 665 -53.73 16.41 -18.40
CA PHE A 665 -52.72 17.25 -19.04
C PHE A 665 -51.74 16.46 -19.90
N GLU A 666 -51.99 15.18 -20.15
CA GLU A 666 -51.07 14.25 -20.83
C GLU A 666 -50.46 14.80 -22.13
N SER A 667 -51.22 15.56 -22.92
CA SER A 667 -50.73 16.22 -24.16
C SER A 667 -49.64 17.29 -23.95
N ARG A 668 -49.43 17.74 -22.70
CA ARG A 668 -48.44 18.75 -22.28
C ARG A 668 -47.39 18.18 -21.31
N ILE A 669 -47.36 16.87 -21.14
CA ILE A 669 -46.36 16.17 -20.35
C ILE A 669 -45.30 15.59 -21.29
N GLU A 670 -44.09 16.10 -21.22
CA GLU A 670 -42.94 15.63 -21.97
C GLU A 670 -42.16 14.64 -21.11
N ARG A 671 -42.01 13.39 -21.55
CA ARG A 671 -41.26 12.37 -20.82
C ARG A 671 -39.98 12.02 -21.56
N ILE A 672 -38.85 12.33 -20.95
CA ILE A 672 -37.52 11.94 -21.42
C ILE A 672 -37.08 10.72 -20.60
N PRO A 673 -36.75 9.59 -21.25
CA PRO A 673 -36.25 8.42 -20.54
C PRO A 673 -34.91 8.72 -19.86
N VAL A 674 -34.42 7.77 -19.04
CA VAL A 674 -33.06 7.85 -18.50
C VAL A 674 -32.09 8.01 -19.68
N CYS A 675 -31.32 9.09 -19.64
CA CYS A 675 -30.39 9.49 -20.70
C CYS A 675 -28.97 9.65 -20.13
N SER A 676 -28.00 9.87 -21.01
CA SER A 676 -26.64 10.20 -20.60
C SER A 676 -26.58 11.55 -19.89
N TYR A 677 -25.50 11.79 -19.14
CA TYR A 677 -25.34 13.05 -18.41
C TYR A 677 -25.27 14.28 -19.32
N GLU A 678 -24.66 14.17 -20.50
CA GLU A 678 -24.62 15.26 -21.49
C GLU A 678 -26.01 15.55 -22.05
N GLU A 679 -26.76 14.50 -22.44
CA GLU A 679 -28.15 14.64 -22.91
C GLU A 679 -29.08 15.21 -21.82
N TYR A 680 -28.84 14.86 -20.55
CA TYR A 680 -29.57 15.43 -19.42
C TYR A 680 -29.34 16.94 -19.31
N LEU A 681 -28.08 17.41 -19.40
CA LEU A 681 -27.78 18.85 -19.37
C LEU A 681 -28.30 19.58 -20.61
N GLU A 682 -28.25 18.96 -21.79
CA GLU A 682 -28.87 19.50 -23.01
C GLU A 682 -30.39 19.64 -22.83
N SER A 683 -31.06 18.59 -22.36
CA SER A 683 -32.50 18.57 -22.10
C SER A 683 -32.92 19.56 -21.01
N LEU A 684 -32.09 19.73 -19.98
CA LEU A 684 -32.28 20.71 -18.91
C LEU A 684 -32.21 22.14 -19.46
N ALA A 685 -31.25 22.44 -20.33
CA ALA A 685 -31.05 23.77 -20.90
C ALA A 685 -32.14 24.22 -21.90
N GLU A 686 -32.85 23.26 -22.50
CA GLU A 686 -34.04 23.53 -23.30
C GLU A 686 -35.24 23.99 -22.47
N CYS A 687 -35.16 23.89 -21.14
CA CYS A 687 -36.24 24.26 -20.23
C CYS A 687 -36.12 25.70 -19.72
N ASP A 688 -37.22 26.20 -19.14
CA ASP A 688 -37.32 27.57 -18.65
C ASP A 688 -37.28 27.67 -17.13
N ILE A 689 -37.72 26.64 -16.42
CA ILE A 689 -37.78 26.59 -14.96
C ILE A 689 -37.44 25.18 -14.50
N SER A 690 -36.49 25.04 -13.58
CA SER A 690 -36.15 23.77 -12.93
C SER A 690 -36.78 23.72 -11.53
N ILE A 691 -37.13 22.53 -11.06
CA ILE A 691 -37.66 22.34 -9.70
C ILE A 691 -36.85 21.31 -8.91
N ALA A 692 -36.71 21.54 -7.61
CA ALA A 692 -36.13 20.58 -6.67
C ALA A 692 -36.95 20.52 -5.37
N PRO A 693 -38.17 19.96 -5.42
CA PRO A 693 -38.97 19.74 -4.23
C PRO A 693 -38.35 18.64 -3.36
N LEU A 694 -38.39 18.82 -2.05
CA LEU A 694 -37.92 17.89 -1.02
C LEU A 694 -38.81 18.00 0.23
N GLU A 695 -39.27 16.86 0.74
CA GLU A 695 -40.04 16.80 1.99
C GLU A 695 -39.22 17.38 3.17
N HIS A 696 -39.90 18.01 4.13
CA HIS A 696 -39.29 18.46 5.37
C HIS A 696 -38.99 17.29 6.31
N TYR A 697 -37.87 16.62 6.07
CA TYR A 697 -37.38 15.52 6.89
C TYR A 697 -35.84 15.53 6.98
N VAL A 698 -35.28 15.07 8.10
CA VAL A 698 -33.82 15.12 8.37
C VAL A 698 -32.97 14.41 7.30
N PHE A 699 -33.50 13.35 6.66
CA PHE A 699 -32.85 12.70 5.52
C PHE A 699 -32.71 13.65 4.33
N ASN A 700 -33.73 14.44 4.07
CA ASN A 700 -33.80 15.41 2.97
C ASN A 700 -33.02 16.69 3.29
N ASP A 701 -32.95 17.12 4.55
CA ASP A 701 -32.07 18.22 4.98
C ASP A 701 -30.58 17.87 4.85
N SER A 702 -30.25 16.58 4.76
CA SER A 702 -28.90 16.10 4.48
C SER A 702 -28.57 16.07 2.97
N LYS A 703 -29.55 16.25 2.07
CA LYS A 703 -29.35 16.19 0.62
C LYS A 703 -28.61 17.42 0.10
N SER A 704 -27.78 17.21 -0.91
CA SER A 704 -27.00 18.27 -1.55
C SER A 704 -27.81 19.07 -2.57
N ASN A 705 -27.28 20.23 -2.93
CA ASN A 705 -27.87 21.20 -3.86
C ASN A 705 -27.54 20.93 -5.35
N ILE A 706 -27.10 19.72 -5.72
CA ILE A 706 -26.63 19.41 -7.09
C ILE A 706 -27.63 19.83 -8.18
N LYS A 707 -28.94 19.57 -8.00
CA LYS A 707 -29.97 19.95 -8.98
C LYS A 707 -29.99 21.47 -9.27
N PHE A 708 -29.75 22.29 -8.25
CA PHE A 708 -29.62 23.73 -8.40
C PHE A 708 -28.32 24.10 -9.11
N LEU A 709 -27.20 23.46 -8.75
CA LEU A 709 -25.90 23.72 -9.39
C LEU A 709 -25.93 23.40 -10.90
N GLU A 710 -26.53 22.27 -11.28
CA GLU A 710 -26.69 21.84 -12.67
C GLU A 710 -27.58 22.79 -13.47
N ALA A 711 -28.75 23.17 -12.92
CA ALA A 711 -29.65 24.12 -13.55
C ALA A 711 -29.01 25.51 -13.70
N ALA A 712 -28.34 25.99 -12.66
CA ALA A 712 -27.60 27.25 -12.70
C ALA A 712 -26.48 27.23 -13.75
N ALA A 713 -25.73 26.12 -13.88
CA ALA A 713 -24.67 25.97 -14.87
C ALA A 713 -25.18 26.13 -16.32
N VAL A 714 -26.40 25.65 -16.63
CA VAL A 714 -27.04 25.82 -17.94
C VAL A 714 -28.01 27.01 -18.02
N ARG A 715 -27.94 27.93 -17.05
CA ARG A 715 -28.73 29.17 -16.98
C ARG A 715 -30.25 28.94 -16.91
N VAL A 716 -30.69 28.02 -16.08
CA VAL A 716 -32.10 27.76 -15.81
C VAL A 716 -32.39 28.11 -14.34
N PRO A 717 -33.35 29.00 -14.04
CA PRO A 717 -33.71 29.35 -12.68
C PRO A 717 -34.38 28.16 -11.98
N SER A 718 -34.22 28.06 -10.66
CA SER A 718 -34.76 26.95 -9.87
C SER A 718 -35.77 27.39 -8.82
N VAL A 719 -36.81 26.57 -8.62
CA VAL A 719 -37.73 26.63 -7.47
C VAL A 719 -37.48 25.41 -6.59
N CYS A 720 -37.08 25.61 -5.35
CA CYS A 720 -36.62 24.54 -4.46
C CYS A 720 -37.36 24.59 -3.12
N SER A 721 -37.46 23.44 -2.44
CA SER A 721 -37.86 23.43 -1.03
C SER A 721 -36.75 24.04 -0.16
N PRO A 722 -37.05 24.70 0.98
CA PRO A 722 -36.06 25.36 1.84
C PRO A 722 -35.31 24.37 2.74
N ARG A 723 -34.69 23.35 2.14
CA ARG A 723 -33.80 22.40 2.82
C ARG A 723 -32.41 23.01 2.99
N ALA A 724 -31.63 22.51 3.95
CA ALA A 724 -30.38 23.14 4.41
C ALA A 724 -29.38 23.51 3.28
N ALA A 725 -29.17 22.63 2.29
CA ALA A 725 -28.24 22.89 1.19
C ALA A 725 -28.77 23.92 0.17
N PHE A 726 -30.09 24.07 0.04
CA PHE A 726 -30.70 25.07 -0.83
C PHE A 726 -30.76 26.43 -0.15
N THR A 727 -31.09 26.49 1.14
CA THR A 727 -31.11 27.76 1.90
C THR A 727 -29.72 28.38 2.05
N SER A 728 -28.65 27.58 2.01
CA SER A 728 -27.28 28.09 1.98
C SER A 728 -26.84 28.60 0.60
N ALA A 729 -27.43 28.09 -0.47
CA ALA A 729 -27.00 28.36 -1.85
C ALA A 729 -27.91 29.33 -2.62
N ILE A 730 -29.15 29.55 -2.16
CA ILE A 730 -30.17 30.34 -2.86
C ILE A 730 -30.57 31.54 -2.00
N THR A 731 -30.44 32.72 -2.58
CA THR A 731 -31.06 33.96 -2.12
C THR A 731 -32.45 34.09 -2.74
N HIS A 732 -33.49 33.80 -1.95
CA HIS A 732 -34.90 33.80 -2.40
C HIS A 732 -35.26 35.06 -3.20
N GLY A 733 -35.75 34.87 -4.42
CA GLY A 733 -36.17 35.92 -5.36
C GLY A 733 -35.06 36.58 -6.16
N VAL A 734 -33.78 36.19 -5.96
CA VAL A 734 -32.62 36.77 -6.65
C VAL A 734 -31.97 35.78 -7.60
N ASP A 735 -31.60 34.59 -7.12
CA ASP A 735 -30.93 33.53 -7.88
C ASP A 735 -31.73 32.20 -7.85
N GLY A 736 -32.87 32.17 -7.18
CA GLY A 736 -33.82 31.08 -7.14
C GLY A 736 -34.98 31.39 -6.21
N PHE A 737 -35.98 30.51 -6.17
CA PHE A 737 -37.06 30.56 -5.17
C PHE A 737 -36.95 29.43 -4.17
N LEU A 738 -37.30 29.74 -2.92
CA LEU A 738 -37.40 28.80 -1.81
C LEU A 738 -38.85 28.77 -1.32
N CYS A 739 -39.51 27.62 -1.43
CA CYS A 739 -40.96 27.48 -1.19
C CYS A 739 -41.24 26.28 -0.26
N GLU A 740 -41.91 26.53 0.87
CA GLU A 740 -42.33 25.49 1.83
C GLU A 740 -43.82 25.15 1.67
N THR A 741 -44.65 26.14 1.32
CA THR A 741 -46.11 25.99 1.27
C THR A 741 -46.65 26.01 -0.17
N ASP A 742 -47.81 25.38 -0.39
CA ASP A 742 -48.49 25.36 -1.69
C ASP A 742 -48.66 26.77 -2.30
N ASP A 743 -49.00 27.76 -1.47
CA ASP A 743 -49.17 29.16 -1.89
C ASP A 743 -47.85 29.78 -2.36
N GLU A 744 -46.74 29.48 -1.69
CA GLU A 744 -45.40 29.95 -2.09
C GLU A 744 -44.92 29.30 -3.39
N TRP A 745 -45.17 28.00 -3.57
CA TRP A 745 -44.87 27.31 -4.84
C TRP A 745 -45.69 27.90 -5.99
N LYS A 746 -47.00 28.14 -5.76
CA LYS A 746 -47.90 28.74 -6.75
C LYS A 746 -47.50 30.16 -7.13
N ASP A 747 -47.12 30.98 -6.14
CA ASP A 747 -46.66 32.34 -6.38
C ASP A 747 -45.33 32.36 -7.16
N ALA A 748 -44.36 31.53 -6.77
CA ALA A 748 -43.08 31.41 -7.47
C ALA A 748 -43.26 31.00 -8.95
N PHE A 749 -44.07 29.96 -9.22
CA PHE A 749 -44.37 29.59 -10.61
C PHE A 749 -45.10 30.69 -11.36
N SER A 750 -46.07 31.35 -10.73
CA SER A 750 -46.82 32.44 -11.37
C SER A 750 -45.89 33.61 -11.75
N GLN A 751 -44.95 33.98 -10.89
CA GLN A 751 -43.95 35.02 -11.18
C GLN A 751 -43.04 34.61 -12.34
N LEU A 752 -42.49 33.38 -12.30
CA LEU A 752 -41.58 32.89 -13.33
C LEU A 752 -42.28 32.66 -14.67
N VAL A 753 -43.52 32.17 -14.71
CA VAL A 753 -44.26 31.97 -15.97
C VAL A 753 -44.60 33.32 -16.63
N ASN A 754 -44.98 34.33 -15.84
CA ASN A 754 -45.46 35.62 -16.35
C ASN A 754 -44.36 36.63 -16.71
N SER A 755 -43.10 36.43 -16.31
CA SER A 755 -41.99 37.35 -16.64
C SER A 755 -40.78 36.62 -17.20
N ALA A 756 -40.49 36.85 -18.49
CA ALA A 756 -39.27 36.35 -19.12
C ALA A 756 -38.03 37.07 -18.58
N GLU A 757 -38.14 38.37 -18.28
CA GLU A 757 -37.06 39.17 -17.71
C GLU A 757 -36.61 38.62 -16.36
N LEU A 758 -37.56 38.26 -15.48
CA LEU A 758 -37.24 37.66 -14.18
C LEU A 758 -36.52 36.32 -14.34
N ARG A 759 -36.96 35.45 -15.26
CA ARG A 759 -36.30 34.16 -15.52
C ARG A 759 -34.85 34.37 -15.98
N GLU A 760 -34.62 35.31 -16.90
CA GLU A 760 -33.29 35.58 -17.43
C GLU A 760 -32.36 36.22 -16.40
N GLU A 761 -32.85 37.18 -15.61
CA GLU A 761 -32.08 37.81 -14.52
C GLU A 761 -31.71 36.79 -13.44
N MET A 762 -32.69 36.01 -12.97
CA MET A 762 -32.48 34.99 -11.94
C MET A 762 -31.51 33.90 -12.40
N ALA A 763 -31.66 33.40 -13.62
CA ALA A 763 -30.73 32.44 -14.20
C ALA A 763 -29.29 32.98 -14.32
N ALA A 764 -29.15 34.26 -14.70
CA ALA A 764 -27.84 34.90 -14.81
C ALA A 764 -27.17 35.07 -13.45
N ASN A 765 -27.94 35.47 -12.43
CA ASN A 765 -27.47 35.58 -11.04
C ASN A 765 -27.03 34.22 -10.50
N ALA A 766 -27.87 33.18 -10.66
CA ALA A 766 -27.57 31.82 -10.24
C ALA A 766 -26.30 31.27 -10.89
N HIS A 767 -26.18 31.40 -12.22
CA HIS A 767 -25.02 30.97 -12.98
C HIS A 767 -23.73 31.69 -12.52
N ALA A 768 -23.79 33.01 -12.32
CA ALA A 768 -22.63 33.78 -11.88
C ALA A 768 -22.19 33.38 -10.46
N PHE A 769 -23.15 33.23 -9.54
CA PHE A 769 -22.88 32.79 -8.17
C PHE A 769 -22.28 31.39 -8.13
N VAL A 770 -22.87 30.43 -8.84
CA VAL A 770 -22.41 29.04 -8.82
C VAL A 770 -21.00 28.88 -9.41
N LEU A 771 -20.67 29.56 -10.51
CA LEU A 771 -19.29 29.54 -11.04
C LEU A 771 -18.28 30.15 -10.06
N GLN A 772 -18.68 31.18 -9.32
CA GLN A 772 -17.82 31.82 -8.34
C GLN A 772 -17.64 30.97 -7.07
N ALA A 773 -18.73 30.42 -6.52
CA ALA A 773 -18.75 29.78 -5.21
C ALA A 773 -18.49 28.27 -5.26
N TYR A 774 -18.90 27.58 -6.34
CA TYR A 774 -18.91 26.13 -6.46
C TYR A 774 -17.97 25.58 -7.54
N SER A 775 -17.07 26.40 -8.10
CA SER A 775 -15.98 25.87 -8.94
C SER A 775 -15.04 24.97 -8.12
N PRO A 776 -14.43 23.93 -8.73
CA PRO A 776 -13.46 23.07 -8.06
C PRO A 776 -12.37 23.84 -7.33
N GLU A 777 -11.84 24.89 -7.97
CA GLU A 777 -10.75 25.73 -7.45
C GLU A 777 -11.19 26.53 -6.22
N ASN A 778 -12.42 27.07 -6.24
CA ASN A 778 -12.95 27.81 -5.11
C ASN A 778 -13.22 26.87 -3.92
N ILE A 779 -13.85 25.71 -4.14
CA ILE A 779 -14.06 24.70 -3.08
C ILE A 779 -12.72 24.19 -2.54
N ALA A 780 -11.74 23.93 -3.40
CA ALA A 780 -10.39 23.55 -2.98
C ALA A 780 -9.77 24.61 -2.06
N THR A 781 -9.84 25.88 -2.45
CA THR A 781 -9.17 26.97 -1.74
C THR A 781 -9.88 27.38 -0.46
N GLN A 782 -11.22 27.43 -0.47
CA GLN A 782 -12.02 27.96 0.64
C GLN A 782 -12.42 26.87 1.65
N GLN A 783 -12.64 25.63 1.20
CA GLN A 783 -13.21 24.56 2.04
C GLN A 783 -12.27 23.38 2.25
N LEU A 784 -11.51 22.94 1.23
CA LEU A 784 -10.58 21.81 1.36
C LEU A 784 -9.26 22.22 2.02
N LYS A 785 -8.66 23.35 1.63
CA LYS A 785 -7.38 23.86 2.16
C LYS A 785 -7.35 24.00 3.69
N PRO A 786 -8.42 24.42 4.40
CA PRO A 786 -8.46 24.40 5.86
C PRO A 786 -8.14 23.05 6.51
N LEU A 787 -8.37 21.91 5.84
CA LEU A 787 -7.93 20.59 6.36
C LEU A 787 -6.41 20.47 6.48
N LEU A 788 -5.67 21.26 5.69
CA LEU A 788 -4.21 21.27 5.68
C LEU A 788 -3.63 22.27 6.72
N HIS A 789 -4.47 22.91 7.53
CA HIS A 789 -4.03 23.91 8.50
C HIS A 789 -3.00 23.36 9.49
N ASP A 790 -3.16 22.12 9.95
CA ASP A 790 -2.23 21.54 10.94
C ASP A 790 -0.85 21.22 10.35
N PHE A 791 -0.73 21.19 9.02
CA PHE A 791 0.55 21.09 8.30
C PHE A 791 1.26 22.45 8.16
N SER A 792 0.63 23.55 8.56
CA SER A 792 1.18 24.91 8.41
C SER A 792 2.44 25.15 9.25
N GLN A 793 2.71 24.35 10.28
CA GLN A 793 3.98 24.42 11.03
C GLN A 793 5.20 24.06 10.16
N LEU A 794 5.00 23.31 9.07
CA LEU A 794 6.03 23.01 8.06
C LEU A 794 6.17 24.12 7.01
N VAL A 795 5.23 25.07 7.00
CA VAL A 795 5.20 26.25 6.14
C VAL A 795 5.45 27.48 7.00
N ILE A 796 6.70 27.67 7.40
CA ILE A 796 7.32 28.92 7.88
C ILE A 796 6.35 29.85 8.62
N ASN A 797 6.26 29.70 9.94
CA ASN A 797 6.01 30.88 10.77
C ASN A 797 7.34 31.65 10.84
N GLU A 798 7.40 32.86 10.27
CA GLU A 798 8.60 33.74 10.29
C GLU A 798 9.11 34.08 11.71
N ALA A 799 8.36 33.70 12.75
CA ALA A 799 8.64 34.00 14.15
C ALA A 799 9.45 32.92 14.91
N GLU A 800 9.54 31.68 14.42
CA GLU A 800 10.29 30.60 15.09
C GLU A 800 11.46 30.09 14.24
N PRO A 801 12.66 29.86 14.81
CA PRO A 801 13.79 29.31 14.07
C PRO A 801 13.48 27.89 13.60
N LYS A 802 13.60 27.66 12.29
CA LYS A 802 13.41 26.35 11.65
C LYS A 802 14.40 25.34 12.24
N LYS A 803 13.91 24.19 12.73
CA LYS A 803 14.75 23.04 13.10
C LYS A 803 15.43 22.48 11.84
N LEU A 804 16.70 22.13 11.94
CA LEU A 804 17.41 21.48 10.84
C LEU A 804 16.93 20.04 10.71
N ARG A 805 16.30 19.71 9.58
CA ARG A 805 15.75 18.37 9.35
C ARG A 805 16.78 17.47 8.70
N VAL A 806 17.10 16.37 9.37
CA VAL A 806 18.13 15.43 8.91
C VAL A 806 17.55 14.05 8.73
N LEU A 807 17.70 13.49 7.53
CA LEU A 807 17.40 12.07 7.26
C LEU A 807 18.70 11.27 7.34
N GLY A 808 18.92 10.56 8.43
CA GLY A 808 19.99 9.57 8.52
C GLY A 808 19.64 8.31 7.72
N VAL A 809 20.61 7.74 7.03
CA VAL A 809 20.43 6.52 6.23
C VAL A 809 21.49 5.52 6.65
N ASN A 810 21.08 4.32 7.08
CA ASN A 810 21.99 3.28 7.53
C ASN A 810 21.47 1.88 7.19
N CYS A 811 22.33 0.92 6.85
CA CYS A 811 21.87 -0.45 6.55
C CYS A 811 21.17 -1.10 7.76
N TYR A 812 21.63 -0.82 8.98
CA TYR A 812 20.98 -1.29 10.20
C TYR A 812 20.77 -0.16 11.21
N TYR A 813 19.58 -0.14 11.82
CA TYR A 813 19.22 0.78 12.88
C TYR A 813 18.46 0.05 14.00
N LYS A 814 18.21 0.74 15.12
CA LYS A 814 17.49 0.18 16.27
C LYS A 814 16.16 -0.47 15.84
N PRO A 815 15.80 -1.66 16.37
CA PRO A 815 16.47 -2.42 17.43
C PRO A 815 17.66 -3.29 16.96
N ARG A 816 17.99 -3.31 15.66
CA ARG A 816 19.04 -4.15 15.06
C ARG A 816 20.39 -3.43 14.93
N ALA A 817 20.67 -2.41 15.74
CA ALA A 817 21.98 -1.74 15.70
C ALA A 817 23.04 -2.63 16.37
N PHE A 818 24.03 -3.11 15.61
CA PHE A 818 25.14 -3.93 16.11
C PHE A 818 26.47 -3.56 15.45
N GLY A 819 27.56 -3.56 16.24
CA GLY A 819 28.88 -3.16 15.76
C GLY A 819 29.12 -1.65 15.81
N GLY A 820 30.39 -1.25 15.71
CA GLY A 820 30.80 0.13 16.00
C GLY A 820 30.15 1.19 15.10
N ALA A 821 30.05 0.94 13.80
CA ALA A 821 29.51 1.90 12.83
C ALA A 821 28.03 2.25 13.09
N THR A 822 27.19 1.23 13.30
CA THR A 822 25.74 1.43 13.47
C THR A 822 25.40 1.90 14.88
N VAL A 823 26.20 1.53 15.89
CA VAL A 823 26.04 2.05 17.26
C VAL A 823 26.38 3.53 17.31
N VAL A 824 27.52 3.96 16.75
CA VAL A 824 27.88 5.38 16.71
C VAL A 824 26.81 6.20 15.97
N ALA A 825 26.35 5.73 14.80
CA ALA A 825 25.28 6.41 14.06
C ALA A 825 24.01 6.55 14.92
N ALA A 826 23.57 5.49 15.60
CA ALA A 826 22.41 5.54 16.48
C ALA A 826 22.61 6.47 17.69
N GLU A 827 23.78 6.49 18.31
CA GLU A 827 24.09 7.38 19.44
C GLU A 827 24.13 8.85 19.02
N MET A 828 24.64 9.17 17.82
CA MET A 828 24.62 10.51 17.25
C MET A 828 23.19 10.95 16.96
N ASN A 829 22.40 10.12 16.29
CA ASN A 829 21.02 10.46 15.94
C ASN A 829 20.15 10.67 17.20
N THR A 830 20.27 9.80 18.21
CA THR A 830 19.56 9.98 19.49
C THR A 830 19.93 11.29 20.17
N ARG A 831 21.21 11.68 20.19
CA ARG A 831 21.66 12.94 20.82
C ARG A 831 21.26 14.18 20.03
N LEU A 832 21.35 14.13 18.70
CA LEU A 832 20.88 15.23 17.85
C LEU A 832 19.37 15.43 18.03
N ASN A 833 18.58 14.34 18.09
CA ASN A 833 17.12 14.42 18.29
C ASN A 833 16.72 14.98 19.67
N GLN A 834 17.61 14.93 20.66
CA GLN A 834 17.39 15.55 21.98
C GLN A 834 17.59 17.07 21.97
N ARG A 835 18.13 17.63 20.89
CA ARG A 835 18.30 19.08 20.77
C ARG A 835 17.07 19.71 20.13
N ASP A 836 16.71 20.90 20.61
CA ASP A 836 15.53 21.62 20.11
C ASP A 836 15.71 22.17 18.68
N ASP A 837 16.95 22.27 18.19
CA ASP A 837 17.31 22.80 16.87
C ASP A 837 17.41 21.73 15.76
N PHE A 838 17.16 20.46 16.07
CA PHE A 838 17.19 19.34 15.10
C PHE A 838 15.87 18.57 15.05
N ASP A 839 15.55 18.03 13.88
CA ASP A 839 14.45 17.10 13.62
C ASP A 839 15.00 15.87 12.89
N MET A 840 15.22 14.77 13.64
CA MET A 840 15.90 13.58 13.13
C MET A 840 14.91 12.55 12.59
N HIS A 841 15.19 12.05 11.40
CA HIS A 841 14.49 10.96 10.73
C HIS A 841 15.48 9.89 10.31
N MET A 842 15.03 8.64 10.19
CA MET A 842 15.90 7.52 9.83
C MET A 842 15.34 6.63 8.75
N PHE A 843 16.14 6.31 7.74
CA PHE A 843 15.87 5.24 6.78
C PHE A 843 16.80 4.05 7.03
N THR A 844 16.25 2.83 7.09
CA THR A 844 17.02 1.61 7.36
C THR A 844 16.49 0.40 6.61
N ALA A 845 17.31 -0.64 6.47
CA ALA A 845 16.82 -1.96 6.06
C ALA A 845 16.27 -2.76 7.26
N VAL A 846 15.18 -3.49 7.03
CA VAL A 846 14.58 -4.47 7.95
C VAL A 846 14.41 -5.82 7.23
N PRO A 847 14.32 -6.94 7.95
CA PRO A 847 14.14 -8.23 7.29
C PRO A 847 12.74 -8.36 6.67
N THR A 848 12.59 -9.22 5.66
CA THR A 848 11.35 -9.29 4.85
C THR A 848 10.11 -9.79 5.59
N ASN A 849 10.29 -10.32 6.80
CA ASN A 849 9.20 -10.67 7.71
C ASN A 849 8.64 -9.47 8.49
N VAL A 850 9.37 -8.35 8.54
CA VAL A 850 8.92 -7.08 9.15
C VAL A 850 8.20 -6.21 8.14
N ALA A 851 8.77 -6.10 6.93
CA ALA A 851 8.17 -5.43 5.79
C ALA A 851 8.50 -6.23 4.54
N GLU A 852 7.56 -6.38 3.60
CA GLU A 852 7.84 -7.08 2.35
C GLU A 852 9.00 -6.44 1.57
N ALA A 853 9.59 -7.20 0.64
CA ALA A 853 10.70 -6.72 -0.17
C ALA A 853 10.40 -5.35 -0.81
N TYR A 854 11.27 -4.39 -0.53
CA TYR A 854 11.24 -3.00 -0.98
C TYR A 854 10.01 -2.19 -0.54
N GLN A 855 9.23 -2.72 0.41
CA GLN A 855 8.13 -2.00 1.05
C GLN A 855 8.63 -1.35 2.34
N VAL A 856 8.12 -0.16 2.63
CA VAL A 856 8.45 0.59 3.84
C VAL A 856 7.48 0.22 4.95
N ARG A 857 7.98 0.12 6.19
CA ARG A 857 7.20 0.12 7.42
C ARG A 857 7.70 1.24 8.32
N ARG A 858 6.80 2.12 8.74
CA ARG A 858 7.09 3.23 9.64
C ARG A 858 6.91 2.82 11.10
N TYR A 859 7.92 3.12 11.91
CA TYR A 859 7.96 2.86 13.35
C TYR A 859 8.79 3.91 14.07
N GLU A 860 8.80 3.88 15.40
CA GLU A 860 9.55 4.82 16.23
C GLU A 860 10.61 4.10 17.07
N ALA A 861 11.79 4.70 17.20
CA ALA A 861 12.84 4.24 18.12
C ALA A 861 13.50 5.45 18.80
N ASP A 862 13.48 5.49 20.13
CA ASP A 862 14.02 6.60 20.95
C ASP A 862 13.49 7.99 20.53
N GLY A 863 12.20 8.08 20.21
CA GLY A 863 11.56 9.32 19.76
C GLY A 863 11.95 9.76 18.35
N ILE A 864 12.62 8.90 17.57
CA ILE A 864 13.00 9.15 16.18
C ILE A 864 12.06 8.38 15.25
N ASN A 865 11.55 9.06 14.22
CA ASN A 865 10.77 8.44 13.15
C ASN A 865 11.67 7.57 12.26
N VAL A 866 11.35 6.28 12.14
CA VAL A 866 12.14 5.32 11.35
C VAL A 866 11.31 4.71 10.23
N TYR A 867 11.88 4.71 9.04
CA TYR A 867 11.38 4.12 7.81
C TYR A 867 12.18 2.85 7.52
N GLY A 868 11.67 1.71 7.97
CA GLY A 868 12.27 0.40 7.76
C GLY A 868 11.82 -0.21 6.44
N MET A 869 12.71 -0.35 5.46
CA MET A 869 12.42 -1.01 4.19
C MET A 869 12.79 -2.49 4.24
N GLY A 870 11.87 -3.36 3.85
CA GLY A 870 12.14 -4.79 3.73
C GLY A 870 13.24 -5.04 2.69
N LEU A 871 14.39 -5.57 3.09
CA LEU A 871 15.48 -5.88 2.16
C LEU A 871 15.66 -7.40 2.07
N PRO A 872 15.57 -8.00 0.87
CA PRO A 872 15.78 -9.43 0.69
C PRO A 872 17.18 -9.90 1.11
N ASP A 873 17.27 -11.09 1.71
CA ASP A 873 18.54 -11.75 1.95
C ASP A 873 19.19 -12.20 0.63
N GLY A 874 20.53 -12.24 0.59
CA GLY A 874 21.27 -12.80 -0.55
C GLY A 874 21.31 -11.91 -1.79
N LEU A 875 21.33 -10.58 -1.62
CA LEU A 875 21.56 -9.63 -2.71
C LEU A 875 22.84 -9.94 -3.48
N ASP A 876 22.80 -9.77 -4.80
CA ASP A 876 23.98 -9.90 -5.65
C ASP A 876 25.00 -8.76 -5.41
N ASP A 877 26.24 -8.97 -5.88
CA ASP A 877 27.36 -8.04 -5.68
C ASP A 877 27.07 -6.61 -6.19
N ARG A 878 26.22 -6.45 -7.20
CA ARG A 878 25.84 -5.13 -7.76
C ARG A 878 24.82 -4.45 -6.86
N ALA A 879 23.77 -5.17 -6.46
CA ALA A 879 22.73 -4.68 -5.57
C ALA A 879 23.28 -4.27 -4.18
N GLN A 880 24.48 -4.70 -3.80
CA GLN A 880 25.17 -4.19 -2.60
C GLN A 880 25.51 -2.69 -2.66
N PHE A 881 25.68 -2.11 -3.85
CA PHE A 881 26.03 -0.68 -4.01
C PHE A 881 25.14 0.08 -5.00
N ASP A 882 24.37 -0.59 -5.86
CA ASP A 882 23.57 0.01 -6.92
C ASP A 882 22.25 -0.77 -7.09
N ASN A 883 21.30 -0.55 -6.19
CA ASN A 883 20.05 -1.33 -6.11
C ASN A 883 18.85 -0.53 -6.65
N PRO A 884 18.40 -0.72 -7.90
CA PRO A 884 17.33 0.08 -8.47
C PRO A 884 15.97 -0.13 -7.79
N ASN A 885 15.77 -1.25 -7.10
CA ASN A 885 14.48 -1.57 -6.47
C ASN A 885 14.20 -0.71 -5.22
N VAL A 886 15.20 -0.04 -4.66
CA VAL A 886 15.04 0.82 -3.47
C VAL A 886 14.57 2.24 -3.80
N VAL A 887 14.62 2.63 -5.08
CA VAL A 887 14.41 4.01 -5.55
C VAL A 887 13.05 4.56 -5.12
N GLN A 888 11.98 3.78 -5.32
CA GLN A 888 10.63 4.22 -4.99
C GLN A 888 10.47 4.48 -3.49
N ALA A 889 10.90 3.53 -2.65
CA ALA A 889 10.86 3.66 -1.20
C ALA A 889 11.65 4.87 -0.68
N LEU A 890 12.83 5.12 -1.25
CA LEU A 890 13.64 6.28 -0.89
C LEU A 890 13.00 7.59 -1.35
N SER A 891 12.49 7.66 -2.59
CA SER A 891 11.84 8.89 -3.08
C SER A 891 10.62 9.21 -2.24
N ASP A 892 9.75 8.24 -1.97
CA ASP A 892 8.55 8.45 -1.17
C ASP A 892 8.86 9.00 0.24
N VAL A 893 9.93 8.51 0.87
CA VAL A 893 10.40 9.02 2.16
C VAL A 893 10.99 10.42 2.03
N LEU A 894 11.81 10.70 1.02
CA LEU A 894 12.36 12.04 0.78
C LEU A 894 11.26 13.08 0.52
N ASP A 895 10.21 12.72 -0.22
CA ASP A 895 9.13 13.61 -0.61
C ASP A 895 8.23 14.00 0.57
N VAL A 896 8.05 13.08 1.53
CA VAL A 896 7.25 13.33 2.74
C VAL A 896 8.07 13.92 3.89
N VAL A 897 9.33 13.50 4.06
CA VAL A 897 10.23 14.06 5.09
C VAL A 897 10.73 15.44 4.69
N LYS A 898 11.05 15.67 3.40
CA LYS A 898 11.70 16.89 2.90
C LYS A 898 12.92 17.29 3.74
N PRO A 899 13.94 16.43 3.87
CA PRO A 899 15.10 16.73 4.70
C PRO A 899 15.94 17.86 4.10
N ASP A 900 16.53 18.68 4.97
CA ASP A 900 17.53 19.69 4.58
C ASP A 900 18.87 19.02 4.26
N ILE A 901 19.19 17.96 5.02
CA ILE A 901 20.41 17.16 4.86
C ILE A 901 20.09 15.67 4.94
N VAL A 902 20.70 14.89 4.05
CA VAL A 902 20.77 13.43 4.16
C VAL A 902 22.14 13.00 4.72
N HIS A 903 22.15 12.27 5.83
CA HIS A 903 23.38 11.81 6.48
C HIS A 903 23.58 10.31 6.27
N LEU A 904 24.55 9.96 5.43
CA LEU A 904 24.81 8.59 5.01
C LEU A 904 25.81 7.89 5.95
N HIS A 905 25.41 6.72 6.43
CA HIS A 905 26.21 5.77 7.19
C HIS A 905 26.06 4.40 6.54
N SER A 906 27.14 3.64 6.37
CA SER A 906 27.13 2.21 5.98
C SER A 906 25.90 1.79 5.14
N ILE A 907 25.82 2.29 3.90
CA ILE A 907 24.63 2.14 3.04
C ILE A 907 24.64 0.86 2.20
N GLN A 908 25.33 -0.20 2.63
CA GLN A 908 25.38 -1.46 1.89
C GLN A 908 23.99 -2.06 1.73
N GLY A 909 23.66 -2.53 0.52
CA GLY A 909 22.36 -3.10 0.15
C GLY A 909 21.26 -2.07 -0.15
N ILE A 910 21.28 -0.90 0.53
CA ILE A 910 20.48 0.28 0.15
C ILE A 910 21.10 0.91 -1.11
N GLY A 911 22.41 1.08 -1.13
CA GLY A 911 23.20 1.50 -2.28
C GLY A 911 23.17 3.00 -2.57
N LEU A 912 23.80 3.37 -3.69
CA LEU A 912 23.97 4.73 -4.19
C LEU A 912 22.71 5.42 -4.76
N PRO A 913 21.56 4.77 -5.04
CA PRO A 913 20.39 5.51 -5.51
C PRO A 913 19.92 6.64 -4.58
N ILE A 914 20.19 6.56 -3.27
CA ILE A 914 19.94 7.69 -2.35
C ILE A 914 20.77 8.93 -2.72
N VAL A 915 22.02 8.74 -3.16
CA VAL A 915 22.89 9.84 -3.60
C VAL A 915 22.35 10.44 -4.89
N ASP A 916 21.93 9.61 -5.84
CA ASP A 916 21.36 10.06 -7.11
C ASP A 916 20.08 10.89 -6.88
N LEU A 917 19.18 10.41 -6.00
CA LEU A 917 17.97 11.14 -5.60
C LEU A 917 18.30 12.44 -4.87
N CYS A 918 19.32 12.48 -4.01
CA CYS A 918 19.76 13.72 -3.38
C CYS A 918 20.23 14.74 -4.43
N LYS A 919 21.02 14.31 -5.42
CA LYS A 919 21.49 15.17 -6.53
C LYS A 919 20.32 15.68 -7.37
N GLU A 920 19.37 14.81 -7.73
CA GLU A 920 18.18 15.15 -8.52
C GLU A 920 17.30 16.18 -7.82
N LYS A 921 17.03 15.97 -6.53
CA LYS A 921 16.18 16.85 -5.71
C LYS A 921 16.92 18.06 -5.13
N GLY A 922 18.22 18.21 -5.38
CA GLY A 922 19.05 19.29 -4.85
C GLY A 922 19.26 19.24 -3.33
N ILE A 923 19.13 18.07 -2.71
CA ILE A 923 19.30 17.85 -1.27
C ILE A 923 20.79 17.64 -0.95
N LYS A 924 21.29 18.35 0.06
CA LYS A 924 22.67 18.21 0.51
C LYS A 924 22.84 16.87 1.22
N TYR A 925 23.98 16.22 1.01
CA TYR A 925 24.30 15.00 1.74
C TYR A 925 25.71 15.00 2.32
N VAL A 926 25.85 14.32 3.45
CA VAL A 926 27.10 14.15 4.22
C VAL A 926 27.35 12.65 4.39
N ILE A 927 28.61 12.23 4.33
CA ILE A 927 28.99 10.82 4.47
C ILE A 927 29.90 10.66 5.68
N THR A 928 29.55 9.77 6.61
CA THR A 928 30.50 9.31 7.64
C THR A 928 31.26 8.08 7.15
N LEU A 929 32.59 8.18 7.16
CA LEU A 929 33.52 7.19 6.64
C LEU A 929 33.87 6.15 7.71
N HIS A 930 32.92 5.27 8.02
CA HIS A 930 33.08 4.26 9.08
C HIS A 930 34.14 3.20 8.78
N ASP A 931 34.32 2.85 7.50
CA ASP A 931 35.26 1.84 7.02
C ASP A 931 35.73 2.18 5.59
N ALA A 932 36.57 1.31 5.02
CA ALA A 932 37.16 1.52 3.70
C ALA A 932 36.26 1.02 2.55
N TRP A 933 34.98 0.71 2.78
CA TRP A 933 34.06 0.27 1.71
C TRP A 933 34.07 1.24 0.54
N TRP A 934 34.01 2.54 0.79
CA TRP A 934 34.01 3.55 -0.27
C TRP A 934 35.21 3.46 -1.24
N LEU A 935 36.34 2.92 -0.78
CA LEU A 935 37.59 2.83 -1.55
C LEU A 935 38.03 1.39 -1.87
N CYS A 936 37.46 0.39 -1.20
CA CYS A 936 37.86 -1.00 -1.27
C CYS A 936 36.63 -1.91 -1.47
N GLY A 937 36.63 -2.69 -2.55
CA GLY A 937 35.57 -3.69 -2.83
C GLY A 937 35.48 -4.82 -1.81
N ARG A 938 36.44 -4.92 -0.89
CA ARG A 938 36.43 -5.85 0.25
C ARG A 938 36.22 -5.20 1.60
N GLN A 939 35.83 -3.92 1.61
CA GLN A 939 35.47 -3.12 2.79
C GLN A 939 36.58 -2.82 3.80
N PHE A 940 37.43 -3.79 4.12
CA PHE A 940 38.40 -3.70 5.21
C PHE A 940 39.85 -3.86 4.76
N MET A 941 40.12 -3.73 3.46
CA MET A 941 41.47 -3.82 2.88
C MET A 941 42.19 -5.15 3.16
N ILE A 942 41.42 -6.23 3.30
CA ILE A 942 41.93 -7.59 3.43
C ILE A 942 42.05 -8.27 2.08
N ASP A 943 43.18 -8.91 1.84
CA ASP A 943 43.48 -9.66 0.63
C ASP A 943 42.78 -11.05 0.61
N ARG A 944 42.98 -11.87 -0.44
CA ARG A 944 42.32 -13.20 -0.57
C ARG A 944 42.87 -14.21 0.43
N HIS A 945 44.01 -13.89 1.03
CA HIS A 945 44.73 -14.71 1.99
C HIS A 945 44.44 -14.28 3.43
N GLY A 946 43.50 -13.35 3.66
CA GLY A 946 43.14 -12.90 4.99
C GLY A 946 44.12 -11.89 5.59
N LYS A 947 45.01 -11.28 4.79
CA LYS A 947 46.04 -10.34 5.25
C LYS A 947 45.75 -8.92 4.78
N PHE A 948 46.20 -7.91 5.52
CA PHE A 948 46.15 -6.52 5.06
C PHE A 948 46.87 -6.37 3.71
N CYS A 949 46.22 -5.71 2.73
CA CYS A 949 46.71 -5.62 1.37
C CYS A 949 47.91 -4.67 1.18
N GLY A 950 48.32 -3.94 2.22
CA GLY A 950 49.50 -3.07 2.22
C GLY A 950 49.29 -1.71 1.55
N GLN A 951 48.06 -1.37 1.15
CA GLN A 951 47.76 -0.15 0.42
C GLN A 951 47.36 1.00 1.35
N TYR A 952 47.98 2.17 1.13
CA TYR A 952 47.60 3.46 1.74
C TYR A 952 47.10 4.46 0.69
N VAL A 953 47.47 4.24 -0.56
CA VAL A 953 46.87 4.84 -1.76
C VAL A 953 46.35 3.67 -2.59
N ILE A 954 45.09 3.72 -2.99
CA ILE A 954 44.41 2.61 -3.65
C ILE A 954 44.83 2.51 -5.11
N ASP A 955 45.46 1.39 -5.45
CA ASP A 955 45.72 0.97 -6.81
C ASP A 955 44.61 0.02 -7.28
N ARG A 956 43.87 0.45 -8.31
CA ARG A 956 42.77 -0.33 -8.89
C ARG A 956 43.25 -1.66 -9.49
N GLY A 957 44.47 -1.73 -10.01
CA GLY A 957 45.08 -2.95 -10.54
C GLY A 957 45.33 -4.00 -9.45
N VAL A 958 45.77 -3.56 -8.26
CA VAL A 958 45.89 -4.43 -7.09
C VAL A 958 44.51 -4.86 -6.58
N CYS A 959 43.54 -3.95 -6.54
CA CYS A 959 42.17 -4.27 -6.12
C CYS A 959 41.46 -5.25 -7.08
N ALA A 960 41.77 -5.20 -8.38
CA ALA A 960 41.19 -6.11 -9.38
C ALA A 960 41.48 -7.59 -9.08
N VAL A 961 42.62 -7.91 -8.47
CA VAL A 961 42.96 -9.28 -8.02
C VAL A 961 42.46 -9.60 -6.62
N CYS A 962 41.85 -8.65 -5.91
CA CYS A 962 41.19 -8.90 -4.64
C CYS A 962 39.75 -9.41 -4.88
N VAL A 963 38.98 -8.77 -5.74
CA VAL A 963 37.56 -9.13 -5.91
C VAL A 963 37.36 -10.31 -6.87
N ASN A 964 36.17 -10.93 -6.83
CA ASN A 964 35.79 -11.98 -7.77
C ASN A 964 35.48 -11.43 -9.18
N ASN A 965 35.00 -10.19 -9.27
CA ASN A 965 34.67 -9.51 -10.52
C ASN A 965 35.34 -8.14 -10.58
N ALA A 966 36.48 -8.06 -11.27
CA ALA A 966 37.26 -6.83 -11.41
C ALA A 966 36.51 -5.72 -12.16
N SER A 967 35.74 -6.08 -13.20
CA SER A 967 34.98 -5.11 -13.99
C SER A 967 33.90 -4.43 -13.16
N LEU A 968 33.11 -5.23 -12.43
CA LEU A 968 32.06 -4.71 -11.55
C LEU A 968 32.66 -3.85 -10.42
N ASN A 969 33.82 -4.23 -9.88
CA ASN A 969 34.48 -3.42 -8.87
C ASN A 969 35.03 -2.09 -9.43
N ASN A 970 35.49 -2.04 -10.68
CA ASN A 970 35.88 -0.77 -11.30
C ASN A 970 34.66 0.15 -11.46
N GLU A 971 33.54 -0.38 -11.94
CA GLU A 971 32.28 0.36 -12.01
C GLU A 971 31.85 0.89 -10.63
N ARG A 972 31.91 0.04 -9.62
CA ARG A 972 31.64 0.41 -8.21
C ARG A 972 32.54 1.56 -7.76
N LEU A 973 33.84 1.47 -8.01
CA LEU A 973 34.80 2.51 -7.61
C LEU A 973 34.56 3.83 -8.34
N ASP A 974 34.14 3.81 -9.61
CA ASP A 974 33.78 5.01 -10.35
C ASP A 974 32.54 5.69 -9.76
N LYS A 975 31.49 4.91 -9.46
CA LYS A 975 30.27 5.44 -8.83
C LYS A 975 30.52 5.96 -7.41
N MET A 976 31.37 5.27 -6.63
CA MET A 976 31.72 5.71 -5.28
C MET A 976 32.56 6.99 -5.27
N ASP A 977 33.50 7.13 -6.22
CA ASP A 977 34.28 8.37 -6.37
C ASP A 977 33.37 9.56 -6.68
N ASP A 978 32.41 9.40 -7.60
CA ASP A 978 31.41 10.44 -7.92
C ASP A 978 30.53 10.79 -6.70
N ALA A 979 30.10 9.79 -5.94
CA ALA A 979 29.33 10.00 -4.71
C ALA A 979 30.14 10.76 -3.63
N LEU A 980 31.40 10.36 -3.39
CA LEU A 980 32.28 11.01 -2.41
C LEU A 980 32.62 12.45 -2.81
N ARG A 981 32.89 12.71 -4.09
CA ARG A 981 33.21 14.06 -4.58
C ARG A 981 32.00 15.00 -4.51
N GLY A 982 30.80 14.47 -4.77
CA GLY A 982 29.54 15.21 -4.69
C GLY A 982 29.09 15.53 -3.25
N ALA A 983 29.61 14.83 -2.24
CA ALA A 983 29.24 15.07 -0.85
C ALA A 983 29.61 16.49 -0.39
N SER A 984 28.77 17.07 0.48
CA SER A 984 29.03 18.38 1.08
C SER A 984 30.16 18.31 2.12
N ALA A 985 30.23 17.21 2.86
CA ALA A 985 31.32 16.90 3.78
C ALA A 985 31.53 15.37 3.88
N LEU A 986 32.77 14.98 4.13
CA LEU A 986 33.20 13.61 4.40
C LEU A 986 33.73 13.56 5.83
N LEU A 987 33.00 12.89 6.73
CA LEU A 987 33.31 12.87 8.16
C LEU A 987 34.11 11.61 8.50
N ALA A 988 35.38 11.77 8.81
CA ALA A 988 36.28 10.70 9.21
C ALA A 988 36.26 10.51 10.74
N PRO A 989 36.22 9.26 11.24
CA PRO A 989 36.17 8.97 12.67
C PRO A 989 37.51 9.16 13.39
N SER A 990 38.62 9.33 12.65
CA SER A 990 39.98 9.53 13.15
C SER A 990 40.80 10.40 12.19
N ARG A 991 41.94 10.92 12.68
CA ARG A 991 42.87 11.67 11.84
C ARG A 991 43.52 10.78 10.79
N PHE A 992 43.93 9.58 11.17
CA PHE A 992 44.46 8.56 10.28
C PHE A 992 43.53 8.29 9.10
N PHE A 993 42.22 8.16 9.36
CA PHE A 993 41.28 7.86 8.29
C PHE A 993 40.98 9.09 7.42
N ALA A 994 41.00 10.30 7.99
CA ALA A 994 40.97 11.53 7.21
C ALA A 994 42.16 11.60 6.25
N ASP A 995 43.38 11.38 6.77
CA ASP A 995 44.61 11.40 5.99
C ASP A 995 44.63 10.31 4.92
N PHE A 996 44.05 9.14 5.20
CA PHE A 996 43.87 8.07 4.22
C PHE A 996 43.02 8.52 3.02
N PHE A 997 41.89 9.19 3.25
CA PHE A 997 41.07 9.72 2.14
C PHE A 997 41.78 10.89 1.43
N ILE A 998 42.42 11.80 2.16
CA ILE A 998 43.19 12.90 1.55
C ILE A 998 44.31 12.36 0.65
N ALA A 999 45.04 11.33 1.09
CA ALA A 999 46.06 10.66 0.29
C ALA A 999 45.51 9.99 -0.99
N ASN A 1000 44.21 9.65 -1.00
CA ASN A 1000 43.49 9.12 -2.17
C ASN A 1000 42.83 10.22 -3.03
N GLY A 1001 43.17 11.50 -2.81
CA GLY A 1001 42.80 12.61 -3.71
C GLY A 1001 41.48 13.29 -3.40
N TYR A 1002 40.95 13.14 -2.19
CA TYR A 1002 39.81 13.93 -1.69
C TYR A 1002 40.30 15.22 -1.02
N SER A 1003 39.51 16.29 -1.14
CA SER A 1003 39.88 17.63 -0.66
C SER A 1003 39.96 17.69 0.87
N ASP A 1004 41.06 18.22 1.41
CA ASP A 1004 41.25 18.50 2.84
C ASP A 1004 40.22 19.50 3.40
N LYS A 1005 39.58 20.29 2.55
CA LYS A 1005 38.46 21.19 2.93
C LYS A 1005 37.14 20.46 3.15
N LYS A 1006 36.96 19.27 2.54
CA LYS A 1006 35.73 18.48 2.64
C LYS A 1006 35.89 17.28 3.59
N VAL A 1007 37.11 16.76 3.74
CA VAL A 1007 37.41 15.67 4.68
C VAL A 1007 37.63 16.26 6.07
N LEU A 1008 36.63 16.14 6.93
CA LEU A 1008 36.63 16.66 8.28
C LEU A 1008 36.79 15.51 9.28
N VAL A 1009 37.49 15.75 10.38
CA VAL A 1009 37.58 14.79 11.48
C VAL A 1009 36.41 15.06 12.42
N ASN A 1010 35.45 14.14 12.50
CA ASN A 1010 34.48 14.10 13.60
C ASN A 1010 34.78 12.83 14.39
N LYS A 1011 35.62 12.98 15.41
CA LYS A 1011 36.23 11.84 16.11
C LYS A 1011 35.16 11.03 16.83
N ASN A 1012 35.18 9.71 16.66
CA ASN A 1012 34.16 8.86 17.27
C ASN A 1012 34.18 8.95 18.80
N GLY A 1013 33.01 9.12 19.40
CA GLY A 1013 32.83 9.15 20.83
C GLY A 1013 32.79 7.76 21.45
N VAL A 1014 33.06 7.70 22.75
CA VAL A 1014 32.71 6.56 23.60
C VAL A 1014 31.79 6.99 24.74
N ARG A 1015 31.09 6.03 25.35
CA ARG A 1015 30.26 6.30 26.53
C ARG A 1015 31.14 6.66 27.73
N ARG A 1016 30.78 7.73 28.45
CA ARG A 1016 31.40 8.07 29.74
C ARG A 1016 31.19 6.93 30.74
N PRO A 1017 32.24 6.47 31.45
CA PRO A 1017 32.10 5.47 32.50
C PRO A 1017 31.16 5.95 33.59
N SER A 1018 30.36 5.04 34.15
CA SER A 1018 29.63 5.33 35.40
C SER A 1018 30.62 5.51 36.56
N PRO A 1019 30.25 6.20 37.64
CA PRO A 1019 31.08 6.25 38.85
C PRO A 1019 31.31 4.82 39.37
N MET A 1020 32.53 4.30 39.17
CA MET A 1020 32.90 2.92 39.48
C MET A 1020 33.80 2.88 40.72
N PRO A 1021 33.88 1.74 41.42
CA PRO A 1021 34.97 1.47 42.35
C PRO A 1021 36.31 1.60 41.63
N LYS A 1022 37.30 2.14 42.31
CA LYS A 1022 38.67 2.28 41.81
C LYS A 1022 39.22 0.91 41.44
N LEU A 1023 39.84 0.77 40.25
CA LEU A 1023 40.58 -0.44 39.88
C LEU A 1023 41.69 -0.64 40.91
N GLN A 1024 41.61 -1.73 41.66
CA GLN A 1024 42.60 -2.14 42.66
C GLN A 1024 43.33 -3.36 42.12
N HIS A 1025 44.65 -3.26 42.00
CA HIS A 1025 45.47 -4.40 41.64
C HIS A 1025 45.57 -5.35 42.85
N ASP A 1026 45.15 -6.61 42.68
CA ASP A 1026 45.31 -7.68 43.68
C ASP A 1026 45.54 -9.03 42.97
N GLY A 1027 46.80 -9.50 42.94
CA GLY A 1027 47.18 -10.79 42.35
C GLY A 1027 47.82 -10.71 40.94
N PRO A 1028 47.71 -11.77 40.10
CA PRO A 1028 48.30 -11.81 38.77
C PRO A 1028 47.67 -10.78 37.82
N VAL A 1029 48.40 -10.31 36.81
CA VAL A 1029 47.89 -9.30 35.86
C VAL A 1029 46.84 -9.93 34.95
N ARG A 1030 45.64 -9.35 34.93
CA ARG A 1030 44.51 -9.86 34.13
C ARG A 1030 44.45 -9.19 32.77
N PHE A 1031 44.67 -9.97 31.71
CA PHE A 1031 44.63 -9.51 30.34
C PHE A 1031 43.28 -9.83 29.70
N GLY A 1032 42.57 -8.81 29.22
CA GLY A 1032 41.35 -8.95 28.43
C GLY A 1032 41.62 -8.96 26.94
N TYR A 1033 40.98 -9.84 26.18
CA TYR A 1033 40.97 -9.82 24.72
C TYR A 1033 39.52 -9.80 24.22
N VAL A 1034 39.19 -8.80 23.41
CA VAL A 1034 37.83 -8.60 22.88
C VAL A 1034 37.81 -8.91 21.38
N GLY A 1035 37.35 -10.12 21.03
CA GLY A 1035 37.27 -10.55 19.64
C GLY A 1035 36.96 -12.03 19.46
N GLY A 1036 36.28 -12.36 18.35
CA GLY A 1036 36.00 -13.76 17.98
C GLY A 1036 37.25 -14.51 17.47
N ASN A 1037 37.09 -15.82 17.24
CA ASN A 1037 38.15 -16.74 16.81
C ASN A 1037 38.61 -16.51 15.34
N THR A 1038 39.19 -15.34 15.04
CA THR A 1038 39.66 -14.96 13.70
C THR A 1038 41.09 -14.43 13.76
N GLU A 1039 41.94 -14.87 12.82
CA GLU A 1039 43.33 -14.41 12.74
C GLU A 1039 43.45 -12.90 12.48
N ILE A 1040 42.47 -12.31 11.78
CA ILE A 1040 42.40 -10.85 11.53
C ILE A 1040 42.36 -10.05 12.84
N LYS A 1041 41.78 -10.59 13.91
CA LYS A 1041 41.74 -9.93 15.22
C LYS A 1041 42.95 -10.27 16.11
N GLY A 1042 43.85 -11.14 15.64
CA GLY A 1042 45.13 -11.44 16.30
C GLY A 1042 45.05 -12.53 17.38
N VAL A 1043 43.97 -13.30 17.45
CA VAL A 1043 43.79 -14.34 18.48
C VAL A 1043 44.88 -15.42 18.45
N HIS A 1044 45.42 -15.73 17.27
CA HIS A 1044 46.54 -16.68 17.11
C HIS A 1044 47.82 -16.16 17.76
N LEU A 1045 48.05 -14.84 17.75
CA LEU A 1045 49.18 -14.21 18.45
C LEU A 1045 48.97 -14.30 19.97
N VAL A 1046 47.76 -14.01 20.46
CA VAL A 1046 47.41 -14.15 21.87
C VAL A 1046 47.64 -15.58 22.35
N ARG A 1047 47.15 -16.58 21.62
CA ARG A 1047 47.34 -18.01 21.93
C ARG A 1047 48.82 -18.38 22.02
N LYS A 1048 49.62 -17.96 21.03
CA LYS A 1048 51.05 -18.23 20.98
C LYS A 1048 51.79 -17.64 22.18
N VAL A 1049 51.48 -16.40 22.54
CA VAL A 1049 52.13 -15.71 23.66
C VAL A 1049 51.74 -16.33 25.01
N PHE A 1050 50.44 -16.56 25.26
CA PHE A 1050 49.96 -17.03 26.56
C PHE A 1050 50.21 -18.53 26.83
N THR A 1051 50.50 -19.33 25.81
CA THR A 1051 50.96 -20.72 26.00
C THR A 1051 52.34 -20.79 26.67
N GLU A 1052 53.12 -19.70 26.62
CA GLU A 1052 54.48 -19.63 27.18
C GLU A 1052 54.55 -18.85 28.51
N LEU A 1053 53.41 -18.48 29.11
CA LEU A 1053 53.32 -17.70 30.36
C LEU A 1053 52.79 -18.56 31.52
N ASN A 1054 53.25 -18.24 32.73
CA ASN A 1054 52.82 -18.88 33.99
C ASN A 1054 51.55 -18.18 34.54
N GLY A 1055 50.59 -18.96 35.04
CA GLY A 1055 49.35 -18.48 35.65
C GLY A 1055 49.53 -17.75 37.00
N GLU A 1056 50.72 -17.77 37.58
CA GLU A 1056 51.08 -16.92 38.73
C GLU A 1056 51.40 -15.47 38.34
N ASP A 1057 51.76 -15.23 37.07
CA ASP A 1057 52.12 -13.89 36.57
C ASP A 1057 51.00 -13.24 35.74
N ALA A 1058 50.19 -14.04 35.04
CA ALA A 1058 49.17 -13.53 34.12
C ALA A 1058 47.92 -14.42 34.02
N GLU A 1059 46.76 -13.79 33.84
CA GLU A 1059 45.47 -14.44 33.54
C GLU A 1059 44.90 -13.89 32.24
N LEU A 1060 44.16 -14.71 31.48
CA LEU A 1060 43.57 -14.31 30.20
C LEU A 1060 42.03 -14.38 30.25
N VAL A 1061 41.36 -13.27 30.01
CA VAL A 1061 39.89 -13.17 29.87
C VAL A 1061 39.55 -12.90 28.42
N ILE A 1062 38.79 -13.79 27.79
CA ILE A 1062 38.44 -13.74 26.38
C ILE A 1062 36.96 -13.45 26.23
N VAL A 1063 36.62 -12.37 25.55
CA VAL A 1063 35.24 -12.04 25.23
C VAL A 1063 34.85 -12.68 23.90
N ASP A 1064 33.90 -13.62 23.95
CA ASP A 1064 33.35 -14.26 22.75
C ASP A 1064 31.95 -13.72 22.43
N ASN A 1065 31.89 -12.88 21.39
CA ASN A 1065 30.65 -12.24 20.94
C ASN A 1065 29.57 -13.24 20.52
N ALA A 1066 29.93 -14.45 20.07
CA ALA A 1066 28.96 -15.44 19.64
C ALA A 1066 28.15 -16.03 20.80
N MET A 1067 28.67 -16.00 22.04
CA MET A 1067 27.99 -16.59 23.19
C MET A 1067 26.65 -15.93 23.48
N ASN A 1068 26.49 -14.65 23.17
CA ASN A 1068 25.20 -13.94 23.27
C ASN A 1068 24.16 -14.43 22.24
N LEU A 1069 24.60 -15.15 21.20
CA LEU A 1069 23.77 -15.82 20.20
C LEU A 1069 23.50 -17.29 20.53
N GLY A 1070 23.91 -17.76 21.71
CA GLY A 1070 23.68 -19.13 22.19
C GLY A 1070 24.70 -20.18 21.75
N PHE A 1071 25.83 -19.78 21.16
CA PHE A 1071 26.92 -20.70 20.78
C PHE A 1071 28.30 -20.06 20.96
N SER A 1072 29.35 -20.87 21.17
CA SER A 1072 30.74 -20.39 21.30
C SER A 1072 31.50 -20.51 19.97
N THR A 1073 32.30 -19.51 19.61
CA THR A 1073 33.26 -19.58 18.49
C THR A 1073 34.54 -20.34 18.86
N TYR A 1074 34.77 -20.52 20.15
CA TYR A 1074 35.88 -21.29 20.69
C TYR A 1074 35.41 -22.68 21.10
N ASP A 1075 36.13 -23.72 20.67
CA ASP A 1075 35.92 -25.07 21.16
C ASP A 1075 36.59 -25.26 22.53
N SER A 1076 36.22 -26.31 23.27
CA SER A 1076 36.85 -26.64 24.56
C SER A 1076 38.35 -26.98 24.44
N GLY A 1077 38.86 -27.10 23.21
CA GLY A 1077 40.25 -27.37 22.86
C GLY A 1077 41.14 -26.14 22.67
N THR A 1078 40.55 -24.98 22.38
CA THR A 1078 41.27 -23.88 21.71
C THR A 1078 42.39 -23.31 22.58
N PHE A 1079 42.18 -23.27 23.90
CA PHE A 1079 43.09 -22.71 24.89
C PHE A 1079 43.60 -23.73 25.92
N LYS A 1080 43.55 -25.05 25.63
CA LYS A 1080 43.92 -26.13 26.56
C LYS A 1080 45.35 -26.05 27.15
N ASN A 1081 46.26 -25.33 26.49
CA ASN A 1081 47.65 -25.20 26.92
C ASN A 1081 47.95 -23.87 27.63
N ILE A 1082 46.91 -23.12 28.03
CA ILE A 1082 47.02 -21.89 28.80
C ILE A 1082 46.54 -22.19 30.23
N GLU A 1083 47.36 -21.91 31.24
CA GLU A 1083 47.08 -22.33 32.63
C GLU A 1083 45.84 -21.67 33.23
N LYS A 1084 45.64 -20.36 32.97
CA LYS A 1084 44.51 -19.57 33.49
C LYS A 1084 43.86 -18.76 32.38
N VAL A 1085 42.78 -19.30 31.84
CA VAL A 1085 41.97 -18.67 30.80
C VAL A 1085 40.48 -18.77 31.12
N GLU A 1086 39.76 -17.67 30.96
CA GLU A 1086 38.31 -17.58 31.10
C GLU A 1086 37.71 -17.08 29.80
N ILE A 1087 36.65 -17.72 29.30
CA ILE A 1087 35.88 -17.25 28.14
C ILE A 1087 34.54 -16.73 28.66
N VAL A 1088 34.27 -15.45 28.43
CA VAL A 1088 33.09 -14.75 28.90
C VAL A 1088 32.23 -14.27 27.72
N PRO A 1089 30.91 -14.12 27.91
CA PRO A 1089 30.04 -13.52 26.90
C PRO A 1089 30.39 -12.06 26.62
N ALA A 1090 29.98 -11.55 25.46
CA ALA A 1090 30.12 -10.13 25.14
C ALA A 1090 29.36 -9.22 26.11
N TYR A 1091 30.04 -8.17 26.55
CA TYR A 1091 29.46 -7.13 27.38
C TYR A 1091 28.45 -6.29 26.57
N THR A 1092 27.44 -5.77 27.27
CA THR A 1092 26.48 -4.81 26.74
C THR A 1092 26.86 -3.40 27.19
N GLN A 1093 26.16 -2.38 26.72
CA GLN A 1093 26.33 -1.02 27.25
C GLN A 1093 26.04 -0.93 28.75
N GLU A 1094 25.29 -1.86 29.34
CA GLU A 1094 25.01 -1.90 30.78
C GLU A 1094 26.12 -2.61 31.56
N THR A 1095 26.73 -3.65 30.98
CA THR A 1095 27.76 -4.47 31.66
C THR A 1095 29.19 -4.07 31.31
N ILE A 1096 29.40 -3.15 30.36
CA ILE A 1096 30.71 -2.67 29.92
C ILE A 1096 31.62 -2.21 31.07
N ASP A 1097 31.07 -1.46 32.04
CA ASP A 1097 31.83 -0.96 33.18
C ASP A 1097 32.34 -2.12 34.05
N SER A 1098 31.48 -3.11 34.33
CA SER A 1098 31.85 -4.29 35.11
C SER A 1098 32.91 -5.16 34.43
N PHE A 1099 32.84 -5.30 33.10
CA PHE A 1099 33.83 -6.06 32.34
C PHE A 1099 35.21 -5.40 32.40
N PHE A 1100 35.30 -4.11 32.07
CA PHE A 1100 36.60 -3.42 32.08
C PHE A 1100 37.18 -3.28 33.49
N ALA A 1101 36.37 -3.25 34.55
CA ALA A 1101 36.87 -3.33 35.92
C ALA A 1101 37.42 -4.73 36.31
N SER A 1102 37.16 -5.76 35.50
CA SER A 1102 37.67 -7.11 35.74
C SER A 1102 39.04 -7.38 35.10
N ILE A 1103 39.58 -6.45 34.31
CA ILE A 1103 40.86 -6.62 33.61
C ILE A 1103 41.80 -5.45 33.89
N ASP A 1104 43.10 -5.71 33.92
CA ASP A 1104 44.15 -4.72 34.09
C ASP A 1104 44.64 -4.18 32.75
N VAL A 1105 44.74 -5.09 31.76
CA VAL A 1105 45.32 -4.80 30.44
C VAL A 1105 44.39 -5.30 29.33
N LEU A 1106 44.02 -4.44 28.39
CA LEU A 1106 43.36 -4.82 27.15
C LEU A 1106 44.39 -5.17 26.06
N LEU A 1107 44.25 -6.34 25.47
CA LEU A 1107 44.95 -6.80 24.28
C LEU A 1107 44.14 -6.47 23.03
N PHE A 1108 44.71 -5.65 22.14
CA PHE A 1108 44.14 -5.31 20.84
C PHE A 1108 45.15 -5.56 19.68
N PRO A 1109 45.63 -6.81 19.48
CA PRO A 1109 46.66 -7.14 18.49
C PRO A 1109 46.09 -7.32 17.07
N THR A 1110 45.22 -6.41 16.62
CA THR A 1110 44.53 -6.50 15.33
C THR A 1110 45.53 -6.57 14.15
N GLN A 1111 45.18 -7.32 13.11
CA GLN A 1111 46.01 -7.60 11.93
C GLN A 1111 45.46 -6.96 10.65
N TRP A 1112 44.70 -5.87 10.80
CA TRP A 1112 44.27 -5.00 9.71
C TRP A 1112 44.28 -3.52 10.12
N LYS A 1113 44.14 -2.60 9.18
CA LYS A 1113 44.03 -1.17 9.49
C LYS A 1113 42.59 -0.83 9.88
N GLU A 1114 42.43 -0.36 11.11
CA GLU A 1114 41.16 0.04 11.70
C GLU A 1114 40.94 1.55 11.48
N SER A 1115 39.68 1.94 11.21
CA SER A 1115 39.32 3.35 11.05
C SER A 1115 39.35 4.12 12.38
N PHE A 1116 39.07 3.46 13.50
CA PHE A 1116 39.06 4.09 14.82
C PHE A 1116 39.49 3.15 15.95
N GLY A 1117 38.67 2.17 16.34
CA GLY A 1117 38.93 1.31 17.51
C GLY A 1117 38.24 1.83 18.79
N LEU A 1118 36.94 1.55 18.90
CA LEU A 1118 36.12 1.94 20.07
C LEU A 1118 36.59 1.26 21.36
N THR A 1119 36.82 -0.06 21.33
CA THR A 1119 37.20 -0.85 22.51
C THR A 1119 38.46 -0.34 23.21
N VAL A 1120 39.45 0.14 22.45
CA VAL A 1120 40.67 0.75 23.03
C VAL A 1120 40.33 1.98 23.85
N ARG A 1121 39.43 2.84 23.35
CA ARG A 1121 39.03 4.07 24.04
C ARG A 1121 38.05 3.82 25.16
N GLU A 1122 37.20 2.81 25.03
CA GLU A 1122 36.35 2.31 26.11
C GLU A 1122 37.19 1.82 27.30
N ALA A 1123 38.32 1.15 27.04
CA ALA A 1123 39.30 0.72 28.03
C ALA A 1123 40.05 1.90 28.66
N LEU A 1124 40.63 2.79 27.86
CA LEU A 1124 41.35 3.97 28.33
C LEU A 1124 40.47 4.88 29.20
N ALA A 1125 39.20 5.08 28.82
CA ALA A 1125 38.25 5.87 29.59
C ALA A 1125 38.06 5.32 31.03
N ARG A 1126 38.26 4.01 31.20
CA ARG A 1126 38.09 3.23 32.44
C ARG A 1126 39.40 2.88 33.14
N ASN A 1127 40.51 3.54 32.77
CA ASN A 1127 41.85 3.32 33.34
C ASN A 1127 42.39 1.89 33.13
N VAL A 1128 42.03 1.23 32.02
CA VAL A 1128 42.61 -0.07 31.64
C VAL A 1128 43.78 0.16 30.68
N TRP A 1129 44.94 -0.43 30.98
CA TRP A 1129 46.15 -0.30 30.15
C TRP A 1129 45.94 -0.99 28.80
N VAL A 1130 46.45 -0.44 27.70
CA VAL A 1130 46.21 -1.03 26.36
C VAL A 1130 47.51 -1.50 25.72
N ILE A 1131 47.51 -2.71 25.16
CA ILE A 1131 48.53 -3.16 24.20
C ILE A 1131 47.85 -3.29 22.84
N ALA A 1132 48.23 -2.44 21.87
CA ALA A 1132 47.61 -2.43 20.55
C ALA A 1132 48.65 -2.46 19.43
N THR A 1133 48.32 -3.12 18.32
CA THR A 1133 49.10 -3.00 17.09
C THR A 1133 49.00 -1.59 16.52
N ASP A 1134 50.06 -1.07 15.88
CA ASP A 1134 50.02 0.12 15.02
C ASP A 1134 49.11 -0.11 13.81
N ALA A 1135 47.81 0.00 14.06
CA ALA A 1135 46.73 -0.36 13.17
C ALA A 1135 45.97 0.85 12.61
N GLY A 1136 46.58 2.04 12.61
CA GLY A 1136 45.94 3.27 12.13
C GLY A 1136 45.19 4.00 13.24
N GLY A 1137 43.88 4.21 13.12
CA GLY A 1137 43.10 5.05 14.05
C GLY A 1137 43.11 4.57 15.51
N VAL A 1138 43.47 3.30 15.74
CA VAL A 1138 43.49 2.65 17.07
C VAL A 1138 44.47 3.29 18.03
N VAL A 1139 45.60 3.78 17.53
CA VAL A 1139 46.72 4.18 18.39
C VAL A 1139 46.75 5.67 18.70
N GLU A 1140 45.86 6.48 18.12
CA GLU A 1140 45.89 7.95 18.26
C GLU A 1140 45.74 8.45 19.70
N ASP A 1141 45.09 7.69 20.57
CA ASP A 1141 44.88 8.04 21.99
C ASP A 1141 45.75 7.23 22.96
N ILE A 1142 46.61 6.35 22.42
CA ILE A 1142 47.58 5.61 23.22
C ILE A 1142 48.85 6.46 23.34
N ILE A 1143 49.25 6.76 24.57
CA ILE A 1143 50.50 7.44 24.91
C ILE A 1143 51.47 6.35 25.39
N PRO A 1144 52.48 5.98 24.58
CA PRO A 1144 53.38 4.87 24.89
C PRO A 1144 54.07 5.06 26.24
N GLY A 1145 53.93 4.08 27.13
CA GLY A 1145 54.53 4.09 28.47
C GLY A 1145 53.73 4.85 29.53
N GLU A 1146 52.63 5.52 29.18
CA GLU A 1146 51.76 6.22 30.14
C GLU A 1146 50.40 5.54 30.31
N ASN A 1147 49.75 5.15 29.21
CA ASN A 1147 48.45 4.47 29.26
C ASN A 1147 48.40 3.19 28.40
N GLY A 1148 49.49 2.86 27.71
CA GLY A 1148 49.56 1.69 26.86
C GLY A 1148 50.91 1.48 26.17
N ILE A 1149 50.98 0.44 25.34
CA ILE A 1149 52.11 0.08 24.49
C ILE A 1149 51.60 -0.13 23.06
N VAL A 1150 52.23 0.55 22.10
CA VAL A 1150 51.97 0.35 20.67
C VAL A 1150 53.02 -0.61 20.10
N ILE A 1151 52.57 -1.73 19.51
CA ILE A 1151 53.46 -2.73 18.90
C ILE A 1151 53.44 -2.63 17.37
N PRO A 1152 54.56 -2.95 16.68
CA PRO A 1152 54.60 -2.99 15.23
C PRO A 1152 53.59 -3.97 14.62
N PHE A 1153 53.10 -3.62 13.43
CA PHE A 1153 52.19 -4.44 12.63
C PHE A 1153 52.91 -5.70 12.07
N THR A 1154 52.95 -6.77 12.87
CA THR A 1154 53.66 -8.03 12.56
C THR A 1154 52.87 -9.27 12.99
N ASP A 1155 53.06 -10.38 12.28
CA ASP A 1155 52.31 -11.63 12.42
C ASP A 1155 53.07 -12.70 13.25
N GLU A 1156 54.21 -12.34 13.87
CA GLU A 1156 55.09 -13.32 14.54
C GLU A 1156 54.87 -13.44 16.06
N GLY A 1157 54.18 -12.47 16.68
CA GLY A 1157 53.87 -12.46 18.12
C GLY A 1157 55.05 -12.10 19.04
N VAL A 1158 56.25 -11.86 18.50
CA VAL A 1158 57.45 -11.51 19.28
C VAL A 1158 57.29 -10.18 20.02
N GLU A 1159 56.79 -9.16 19.33
CA GLU A 1159 56.58 -7.84 19.92
C GLU A 1159 55.41 -7.83 20.91
N LEU A 1160 54.34 -8.60 20.63
CA LEU A 1160 53.25 -8.81 21.59
C LEU A 1160 53.77 -9.45 22.88
N LYS A 1161 54.63 -10.47 22.79
CA LYS A 1161 55.24 -11.11 23.97
C LYS A 1161 56.06 -10.11 24.79
N LYS A 1162 56.87 -9.27 24.13
CA LYS A 1162 57.67 -8.23 24.81
C LYS A 1162 56.75 -7.25 25.55
N ALA A 1163 55.70 -6.76 24.89
CA ALA A 1163 54.74 -5.84 25.48
C ALA A 1163 53.99 -6.45 26.67
N VAL A 1164 53.56 -7.72 26.58
CA VAL A 1164 52.91 -8.43 27.70
C VAL A 1164 53.85 -8.56 28.90
N LEU A 1165 55.11 -8.96 28.68
CA LEU A 1165 56.11 -9.05 29.76
C LEU A 1165 56.45 -7.69 30.37
N GLU A 1166 56.43 -6.63 29.57
CA GLU A 1166 56.62 -5.26 30.03
C GLU A 1166 55.44 -4.78 30.87
N SER A 1167 54.20 -5.00 30.44
CA SER A 1167 53.01 -4.73 31.26
C SER A 1167 53.05 -5.47 32.58
N ILE A 1168 53.44 -6.75 32.61
CA ILE A 1168 53.61 -7.49 33.89
C ILE A 1168 54.62 -6.78 34.81
N ARG A 1169 55.73 -6.25 34.27
CA ARG A 1169 56.71 -5.50 35.07
C ARG A 1169 56.16 -4.16 35.56
N VAL A 1170 55.38 -3.46 34.74
CA VAL A 1170 54.74 -2.19 35.11
C VAL A 1170 53.79 -2.41 36.28
N PHE A 1171 52.92 -3.42 36.19
CA PHE A 1171 51.93 -3.72 37.22
C PHE A 1171 52.54 -4.27 38.51
N LYS A 1172 53.68 -4.98 38.44
CA LYS A 1172 54.47 -5.39 39.62
C LYS A 1172 55.00 -4.23 40.48
N ASN A 1173 55.00 -3.00 39.97
CA ASN A 1173 55.40 -1.83 40.75
C ASN A 1173 54.27 -1.25 41.62
N TYR A 1174 53.03 -1.66 41.40
CA TYR A 1174 51.88 -1.26 42.23
C TYR A 1174 51.77 -2.19 43.45
N GLN A 1175 51.45 -1.62 44.61
CA GLN A 1175 51.13 -2.38 45.81
C GLN A 1175 49.71 -2.94 45.72
N PRO A 1176 49.43 -4.09 46.36
CA PRO A 1176 48.07 -4.60 46.46
C PRO A 1176 47.11 -3.56 47.03
N GLY A 1177 46.05 -3.23 46.28
CA GLY A 1177 45.06 -2.21 46.65
C GLY A 1177 45.33 -0.79 46.14
N ASP A 1178 46.45 -0.56 45.43
CA ASP A 1178 46.72 0.72 44.76
C ASP A 1178 45.66 1.02 43.70
N GLU A 1179 45.27 2.29 43.60
CA GLU A 1179 44.40 2.78 42.54
C GLU A 1179 45.21 3.04 41.26
N ILE A 1180 44.75 2.48 40.14
CA ILE A 1180 45.33 2.74 38.83
C ILE A 1180 44.62 3.92 38.17
N ILE A 1181 45.37 5.00 37.92
CA ILE A 1181 44.92 6.18 37.17
C ILE A 1181 45.85 6.34 35.98
N LEU A 1182 45.30 6.25 34.77
CA LEU A 1182 46.05 6.40 33.52
C LEU A 1182 45.75 7.76 32.89
N GLU A 1183 46.72 8.29 32.13
CA GLU A 1183 46.51 9.50 31.33
C GLU A 1183 45.44 9.21 30.25
N LYS A 1184 44.46 10.10 30.15
CA LYS A 1184 43.28 9.89 29.32
C LYS A 1184 43.43 10.49 27.92
N GLY A 1185 44.57 11.09 27.59
CA GLY A 1185 44.85 11.62 26.26
C GLY A 1185 43.75 12.58 25.77
N GLN A 1186 43.45 12.57 24.46
CA GLN A 1186 42.37 13.36 23.85
C GLN A 1186 41.13 12.49 23.55
N LEU A 1187 40.66 11.75 24.55
CA LEU A 1187 39.44 10.95 24.42
C LEU A 1187 38.21 11.84 24.13
N THR A 1188 37.45 11.43 23.12
CA THR A 1188 36.17 12.05 22.75
C THR A 1188 35.03 11.21 23.32
N TYR A 1189 34.05 11.85 23.94
CA TYR A 1189 32.81 11.20 24.36
C TYR A 1189 31.68 11.48 23.39
N PHE A 1190 30.61 10.68 23.42
CA PHE A 1190 29.48 10.86 22.50
C PHE A 1190 28.84 12.25 22.59
N GLU A 1191 28.83 12.88 23.77
CA GLU A 1191 28.32 14.25 23.92
C GLU A 1191 29.17 15.26 23.16
N ASP A 1192 30.50 15.10 23.21
CA ASP A 1192 31.46 15.98 22.54
C ASP A 1192 31.36 15.79 21.01
N GLN A 1193 31.29 14.53 20.55
CA GLN A 1193 31.12 14.21 19.14
C GLN A 1193 29.81 14.77 18.56
N ALA A 1194 28.69 14.62 19.29
CA ALA A 1194 27.39 15.09 18.85
C ALA A 1194 27.32 16.63 18.77
N ALA A 1195 27.96 17.33 19.71
CA ALA A 1195 28.05 18.78 19.66
C ALA A 1195 28.84 19.26 18.43
N GLU A 1196 30.00 18.66 18.17
CA GLU A 1196 30.80 18.96 16.97
C GLU A 1196 30.05 18.62 15.67
N LEU A 1197 29.36 17.47 15.65
CA LEU A 1197 28.56 17.06 14.49
C LEU A 1197 27.41 18.03 14.21
N ALA A 1198 26.73 18.52 15.25
CA ALA A 1198 25.67 19.51 15.11
C ALA A 1198 26.20 20.78 14.42
N ASP A 1199 27.33 21.31 14.87
CA ASP A 1199 27.98 22.49 14.27
C ASP A 1199 28.37 22.22 12.81
N MET A 1200 28.90 21.04 12.50
CA MET A 1200 29.25 20.64 11.13
C MET A 1200 28.03 20.58 10.22
N LEU A 1201 26.90 20.01 10.67
CA LEU A 1201 25.68 19.93 9.87
C LEU A 1201 25.06 21.31 9.61
N VAL A 1202 25.05 22.20 10.61
CA VAL A 1202 24.64 23.60 10.43
C VAL A 1202 25.55 24.34 9.43
N ASN A 1203 26.85 24.07 9.46
CA ASN A 1203 27.80 24.65 8.49
C ASN A 1203 27.59 24.09 7.06
N VAL A 1204 27.16 22.83 6.91
CA VAL A 1204 26.76 22.26 5.62
C VAL A 1204 25.48 22.95 5.12
N ASP A 1205 24.47 23.11 5.97
CA ASP A 1205 23.22 23.77 5.61
C ASP A 1205 23.42 25.24 5.19
N SER A 1206 24.28 25.98 5.89
CA SER A 1206 24.66 27.36 5.52
C SER A 1206 25.59 27.47 4.31
N GLY A 1207 26.13 26.35 3.82
CA GLY A 1207 26.99 26.31 2.62
C GLY A 1207 28.43 26.72 2.86
N LEU A 1208 28.90 26.79 4.12
CA LEU A 1208 30.28 27.17 4.47
C LEU A 1208 31.35 26.20 3.94
N TYR A 1209 30.98 24.94 3.67
CA TYR A 1209 31.85 23.95 3.05
C TYR A 1209 31.72 23.86 1.51
N SER A 1210 30.91 24.72 0.90
CA SER A 1210 30.78 24.80 -0.56
C SER A 1210 32.02 25.47 -1.17
N SER A 1211 32.52 24.89 -2.27
CA SER A 1211 33.78 25.29 -2.90
C SER A 1211 33.63 26.62 -3.66
N GLU A 1212 33.69 27.74 -2.94
CA GLU A 1212 34.10 29.10 -3.40
C GLU A 1212 33.80 30.13 -2.29
N GLY A 1213 34.60 30.13 -1.22
CA GLY A 1213 34.46 31.13 -0.16
C GLY A 1213 35.65 31.14 0.79
N SER A 1214 36.44 32.21 0.74
CA SER A 1214 37.55 32.45 1.66
C SER A 1214 37.02 32.87 3.03
N ILE A 1215 37.20 32.06 4.09
CA ILE A 1215 37.14 32.57 5.47
C ILE A 1215 38.25 31.96 6.34
N ILE A 1216 39.22 32.83 6.63
CA ILE A 1216 39.96 33.09 7.88
C ILE A 1216 40.38 31.89 8.73
N GLN A 1217 41.71 31.68 8.76
CA GLN A 1217 42.45 30.89 9.74
C GLN A 1217 42.20 31.36 11.19
N THR A 1218 41.76 30.43 12.03
CA THR A 1218 42.03 30.36 13.48
C THR A 1218 42.04 28.87 13.81
N SER A 1219 43.01 28.24 14.47
CA SER A 1219 44.14 28.65 15.30
C SER A 1219 45.22 27.55 15.26
N GLU A 1220 46.46 27.94 15.58
CA GLU A 1220 47.66 27.10 15.59
C GLU A 1220 47.56 25.87 16.51
N TYR A 1221 47.83 24.67 15.99
CA TYR A 1221 48.36 23.55 16.78
C TYR A 1221 49.57 22.94 16.07
N ARG A 1222 50.67 22.85 16.82
CA ARG A 1222 52.03 22.55 16.38
C ARG A 1222 52.16 21.13 15.82
N HIS A 1223 52.65 21.01 14.59
CA HIS A 1223 53.23 19.78 14.06
C HIS A 1223 54.55 19.45 14.76
N ALA A 1224 54.65 18.25 15.32
CA ALA A 1224 55.91 17.56 15.53
C ALA A 1224 55.92 16.34 14.60
N ASN A 1225 56.77 16.38 13.57
CA ASN A 1225 57.16 15.21 12.77
C ASN A 1225 57.87 14.19 13.68
N PRO A 1226 57.72 12.89 13.39
CA PRO A 1226 58.85 12.00 13.49
C PRO A 1226 59.10 11.27 12.17
N SER A 1227 60.36 11.38 11.73
CA SER A 1227 61.05 10.51 10.79
C SER A 1227 61.06 9.06 11.23
#